data_AF-A0A8J2S1Y6-F1
#
_entry.id   AF-A0A8J2S1Y6-F1
#
_cell.length_a   1.000
_cell.length_b   1.000
_cell.length_c   1.000
_cell.angle_alpha   90.00
_cell.angle_beta   90.00
_cell.angle_gamma   90.00
#
_symmetry.space_group_name_H-M   'P 1'
#
loop_
_entity.id
_entity.type
_entity.pdbx_description
1 polymer ?
#
loop_
_entity_poly.entity_id
_entity_poly.type
_entity_poly.pdbx_seq_one_letter_code
_entity_poly.pdbx_strand_id
1 'polypeptide(L)'
;MAAPLLVPAAQSVPAPPPLIVVSMEDSDDILQEEEESVNDALLPNKTTSLIVAATPAAASSSTAQTNVVVVSSTDDGCANAVNSLSSNTSSGRRNWWNRCFTPSDPCGAVVYQNGPSKKSKKKSSQVRMVNHQNNYVSVVLSENDPAAAVTTNNDRCPSPSQQQKEQQQPQQPRRRICWWFLLLLLLITVACLAFVAVSLVSLLRNSGQAASLLLAMNQSADPCQDFFQFACGTWNKKHLIPEDRSSISTFEVLFDQLQIILKDLLQEETVPEDNETTIKAKLFYNSCMNTSHIRSTGDMILRQTLQSLGGWPVLDVGWSTGQGANVASVENLLGRLRGELNQGVMIEQWVGPDDKNSSVNIIQIDQMQLGLPGRDYYLKTSSARDVKAYHRYMTEVAVLLGADKRYASDEMKKVLLFETLLANITIPEADRHDTGAIYDQMTLTELELRVPEIRWREYLNAFLPDLMVGDSEAIVSYAMSYFKELGKLLMRTERRVVQNYALWRLIMELVPHLSEDYLEKRAEFRRVLTGVLSERNRWNQCIDYTNKKLGMAVGAMFIRDNFNQESKEVALEMIHTLREAFIDTLDEIEWMDEETRQVAREKALAMNERIGYPEMLTQPDLLAEEYASLNFTDSHFQNILNIKRYEAEYNLNKLRQPVSKDKWSTEPAVVNAFYNPNMNDIVFPAGILQPLFYSSQFPKSLNYGGIGVVIGHEITHGFDDKGRQFDKDGNLKQWWNNATIQAFRQRTQCIIDQYSNYELDDVGLPINGRMTQGENIADNGGLKQAYRAYRKWVGRHGEEPLLPGLNLSHDQLFFLNYAQIWCGTMRPEDALSKIRSSVHSPGPIRVLGPLSNSPEFAKAYSCPLGSPMNPHKKCSVW
;
A
#
# COMPACT_ATOMS: atom_id res chain seq x y z
N MET A 1 -12.59 54.15 39.79
CA MET A 1 -14.02 53.82 39.93
C MET A 1 -14.33 52.67 38.97
N ALA A 2 -15.32 51.83 39.28
CA ALA A 2 -15.59 50.52 38.65
C ALA A 2 -14.41 49.51 38.85
N ALA A 3 -14.55 48.34 39.46
CA ALA A 3 -15.53 47.23 39.31
C ALA A 3 -15.10 46.22 38.21
N PRO A 4 -14.50 45.07 38.59
CA PRO A 4 -14.10 44.02 37.64
C PRO A 4 -15.28 43.12 37.23
N LEU A 5 -15.11 42.40 36.13
CA LEU A 5 -16.14 41.58 35.47
C LEU A 5 -16.38 40.23 36.16
N LEU A 6 -17.58 39.69 35.95
CA LEU A 6 -18.05 38.41 36.49
C LEU A 6 -17.48 37.21 35.71
N VAL A 7 -17.17 36.14 36.45
CA VAL A 7 -16.85 34.81 35.90
C VAL A 7 -18.09 33.90 36.00
N PRO A 8 -18.57 33.28 34.91
CA PRO A 8 -19.65 32.30 34.97
C PRO A 8 -19.14 30.94 35.51
N ALA A 9 -20.03 30.19 36.15
CA ALA A 9 -19.67 29.02 36.95
C ALA A 9 -19.15 27.81 36.14
N ALA A 10 -18.22 27.06 36.75
CA ALA A 10 -17.85 25.74 36.29
C ALA A 10 -19.00 24.74 36.50
N GLN A 11 -19.29 23.92 35.49
CA GLN A 11 -20.22 22.80 35.62
C GLN A 11 -19.50 21.55 36.14
N SER A 12 -20.18 20.78 36.98
CA SER A 12 -19.64 19.58 37.62
C SER A 12 -19.57 18.39 36.66
N VAL A 13 -18.38 17.81 36.51
CA VAL A 13 -18.19 16.54 35.81
C VAL A 13 -18.80 15.40 36.65
N PRO A 14 -19.67 14.54 36.09
CA PRO A 14 -20.20 13.39 36.82
C PRO A 14 -19.09 12.35 37.07
N ALA A 15 -19.13 11.70 38.24
CA ALA A 15 -18.20 10.64 38.58
C ALA A 15 -18.37 9.41 37.65
N PRO A 16 -17.30 8.67 37.32
CA PRO A 16 -17.40 7.46 36.51
C PRO A 16 -18.22 6.36 37.23
N PRO A 17 -18.95 5.52 36.48
CA PRO A 17 -19.65 4.38 37.07
C PRO A 17 -18.66 3.34 37.64
N PRO A 18 -19.08 2.52 38.62
CA PRO A 18 -18.22 1.52 39.22
C PRO A 18 -17.82 0.43 38.22
N LEU A 19 -16.62 -0.12 38.41
CA LEU A 19 -16.08 -1.25 37.63
C LEU A 19 -17.00 -2.48 37.75
N ILE A 20 -17.59 -2.89 36.62
CA ILE A 20 -18.21 -4.22 36.50
C ILE A 20 -17.08 -5.23 36.31
N VAL A 21 -16.71 -5.93 37.39
CA VAL A 21 -15.85 -7.11 37.32
C VAL A 21 -16.68 -8.25 36.72
N VAL A 22 -16.40 -8.62 35.47
CA VAL A 22 -16.99 -9.80 34.84
C VAL A 22 -16.24 -11.03 35.36
N SER A 23 -16.82 -11.71 36.35
CA SER A 23 -16.33 -13.00 36.82
C SER A 23 -16.55 -14.08 35.75
N MET A 24 -15.45 -14.53 35.13
CA MET A 24 -15.43 -15.76 34.31
C MET A 24 -15.00 -16.94 35.19
N GLU A 25 -15.96 -17.54 35.88
CA GLU A 25 -15.83 -18.82 36.57
C GLU A 25 -16.91 -19.79 36.07
N ASP A 26 -16.58 -21.09 36.14
CA ASP A 26 -17.42 -22.29 35.98
C ASP A 26 -18.24 -22.46 34.68
N SER A 27 -17.63 -23.13 33.69
CA SER A 27 -18.33 -24.00 32.74
C SER A 27 -17.41 -25.11 32.14
N ASP A 28 -16.65 -25.78 33.00
CA ASP A 28 -16.02 -27.08 32.66
C ASP A 28 -16.94 -28.20 33.17
N ASP A 29 -17.69 -28.87 32.27
CA ASP A 29 -17.92 -30.32 32.31
C ASP A 29 -18.72 -30.86 31.10
N ILE A 30 -18.81 -32.19 31.00
CA ILE A 30 -19.58 -33.00 30.04
C ILE A 30 -19.01 -33.10 28.60
N LEU A 31 -18.23 -34.17 28.40
CA LEU A 31 -18.23 -34.98 27.18
C LEU A 31 -18.55 -36.43 27.59
N GLN A 32 -19.27 -37.17 26.72
CA GLN A 32 -19.74 -38.56 26.94
C GLN A 32 -20.84 -38.66 28.02
N GLU A 33 -21.80 -39.60 27.99
CA GLU A 33 -22.03 -40.78 27.15
C GLU A 33 -23.46 -40.80 26.54
N GLU A 34 -23.72 -41.66 25.55
CA GLU A 34 -25.07 -42.04 25.10
C GLU A 34 -25.41 -43.45 25.61
N GLU A 35 -26.53 -43.64 26.32
CA GLU A 35 -27.29 -44.92 26.26
C GLU A 35 -28.76 -44.78 26.74
N GLU A 36 -29.53 -45.85 26.57
CA GLU A 36 -30.99 -45.91 26.37
C GLU A 36 -31.95 -45.43 27.50
N SER A 37 -33.13 -44.93 27.06
CA SER A 37 -34.49 -45.44 27.40
C SER A 37 -35.55 -44.51 28.06
N VAL A 38 -36.59 -44.21 27.26
CA VAL A 38 -38.03 -44.52 27.50
C VAL A 38 -38.86 -43.82 28.63
N ASN A 39 -40.04 -43.32 28.21
CA ASN A 39 -41.31 -43.04 28.91
C ASN A 39 -41.66 -41.64 29.51
N ASP A 40 -42.68 -41.05 28.86
CA ASP A 40 -43.90 -40.41 29.40
C ASP A 40 -43.90 -39.18 30.33
N ALA A 41 -44.35 -38.07 29.71
CA ALA A 41 -45.49 -37.23 30.11
C ALA A 41 -45.51 -36.46 31.45
N LEU A 42 -45.66 -35.13 31.37
CA LEU A 42 -46.96 -34.47 31.60
C LEU A 42 -46.96 -32.95 31.29
N LEU A 43 -48.07 -32.49 30.69
CA LEU A 43 -48.53 -31.08 30.58
C LEU A 43 -49.31 -30.70 31.87
N PRO A 44 -49.57 -29.41 32.26
CA PRO A 44 -50.35 -28.48 31.40
C PRO A 44 -50.30 -26.92 31.59
N ASN A 45 -50.75 -26.24 30.53
CA ASN A 45 -51.62 -25.04 30.46
C ASN A 45 -51.25 -23.66 31.10
N LYS A 46 -51.16 -22.65 30.22
CA LYS A 46 -52.09 -21.49 30.06
C LYS A 46 -51.63 -20.63 28.85
N THR A 47 -52.21 -20.65 27.64
CA THR A 47 -53.59 -20.38 27.15
C THR A 47 -53.99 -18.89 27.13
N THR A 48 -54.10 -18.31 25.91
CA THR A 48 -55.04 -17.27 25.38
C THR A 48 -54.42 -16.73 24.05
N SER A 49 -54.84 -17.00 22.81
CA SER A 49 -56.15 -17.00 22.10
C SER A 49 -56.62 -15.58 21.69
N LEU A 50 -57.06 -15.24 20.45
CA LEU A 50 -57.26 -15.94 19.15
C LEU A 50 -56.50 -15.17 18.01
N ILE A 51 -56.78 -15.10 16.69
CA ILE A 51 -57.85 -15.51 15.73
C ILE A 51 -57.22 -15.57 14.29
N VAL A 52 -57.32 -16.64 13.48
CA VAL A 52 -58.34 -16.98 12.41
C VAL A 52 -58.48 -15.90 11.31
N ALA A 53 -58.43 -16.15 9.98
CA ALA A 53 -58.71 -17.30 9.07
C ALA A 53 -57.58 -17.51 8.01
N ALA A 54 -57.31 -18.65 7.33
CA ALA A 54 -58.09 -19.75 6.69
C ALA A 54 -58.49 -19.46 5.20
N THR A 55 -57.73 -19.90 4.16
CA THR A 55 -57.80 -21.18 3.36
C THR A 55 -58.86 -21.23 2.22
N PRO A 56 -58.83 -22.12 1.18
CA PRO A 56 -57.76 -22.96 0.55
C PRO A 56 -57.81 -23.05 -1.02
N ALA A 57 -57.16 -24.08 -1.62
CA ALA A 57 -57.41 -24.73 -2.94
C ALA A 57 -56.81 -24.07 -4.22
N ALA A 58 -56.52 -24.78 -5.34
CA ALA A 58 -56.69 -26.20 -5.69
C ALA A 58 -55.62 -26.70 -6.71
N ALA A 59 -55.63 -28.00 -7.05
CA ALA A 59 -54.61 -28.70 -7.86
C ALA A 59 -54.84 -28.72 -9.38
N SER A 60 -53.81 -29.12 -10.15
CA SER A 60 -53.93 -29.83 -11.44
C SER A 60 -52.66 -30.65 -11.75
N SER A 61 -52.71 -31.63 -12.68
CA SER A 61 -51.71 -32.71 -12.78
C SER A 61 -51.56 -33.36 -14.16
N SER A 62 -50.33 -33.68 -14.58
CA SER A 62 -49.96 -34.72 -15.57
C SER A 62 -48.44 -34.98 -15.50
N THR A 63 -47.93 -36.18 -15.12
CA THR A 63 -47.68 -37.39 -15.94
C THR A 63 -46.86 -37.10 -17.21
N ALA A 64 -45.68 -37.69 -17.46
CA ALA A 64 -44.95 -38.79 -16.81
C ALA A 64 -43.39 -38.63 -17.06
N GLN A 65 -42.44 -39.56 -16.87
CA GLN A 65 -42.50 -41.02 -16.69
C GLN A 65 -41.22 -41.65 -16.04
N THR A 66 -41.40 -42.89 -15.57
CA THR A 66 -40.47 -43.97 -15.12
C THR A 66 -39.40 -44.40 -16.14
N ASN A 67 -38.25 -45.06 -15.86
CA ASN A 67 -37.52 -45.61 -14.67
C ASN A 67 -36.01 -45.70 -15.06
N VAL A 68 -34.98 -45.60 -14.21
CA VAL A 68 -34.55 -46.35 -12.99
C VAL A 68 -34.20 -47.84 -13.22
N VAL A 69 -32.90 -48.20 -13.16
CA VAL A 69 -32.35 -49.49 -12.68
C VAL A 69 -30.95 -49.25 -12.07
N VAL A 70 -30.57 -50.01 -11.03
CA VAL A 70 -29.27 -49.98 -10.32
C VAL A 70 -28.74 -51.42 -10.11
N VAL A 71 -27.45 -51.68 -10.39
CA VAL A 71 -26.60 -52.84 -9.97
C VAL A 71 -25.14 -52.33 -10.01
N SER A 72 -24.29 -52.34 -8.95
CA SER A 72 -23.51 -53.44 -8.32
C SER A 72 -22.44 -54.07 -9.25
N SER A 73 -21.27 -54.57 -8.82
CA SER A 73 -20.52 -54.56 -7.52
C SER A 73 -19.09 -55.18 -7.72
N THR A 74 -18.25 -55.24 -6.65
CA THR A 74 -17.14 -56.23 -6.41
C THR A 74 -15.93 -56.27 -7.40
N ASP A 75 -14.68 -56.65 -7.08
CA ASP A 75 -13.92 -56.94 -5.83
C ASP A 75 -12.38 -56.95 -6.12
N ASP A 76 -11.54 -57.03 -5.06
CA ASP A 76 -10.10 -57.40 -5.04
C ASP A 76 -9.03 -56.55 -5.81
N GLY A 77 -7.72 -56.56 -5.50
CA GLY A 77 -7.00 -57.14 -4.34
C GLY A 77 -5.45 -57.14 -4.48
N CYS A 78 -4.73 -56.97 -3.36
CA CYS A 78 -3.31 -57.33 -3.08
C CYS A 78 -2.09 -56.74 -3.87
N ALA A 79 -1.31 -55.90 -3.14
CA ALA A 79 0.07 -56.15 -2.68
C ALA A 79 1.37 -55.88 -3.53
N ASN A 80 2.25 -55.08 -2.90
CA ASN A 80 3.71 -55.24 -2.69
C ASN A 80 4.81 -54.91 -3.74
N ALA A 81 5.78 -54.14 -3.21
CA ALA A 81 7.26 -54.27 -3.34
C ALA A 81 8.06 -53.60 -4.50
N VAL A 82 8.76 -52.51 -4.13
CA VAL A 82 10.24 -52.32 -4.20
C VAL A 82 10.98 -52.88 -5.44
N ASN A 83 11.52 -52.00 -6.31
CA ASN A 83 12.96 -51.64 -6.27
C ASN A 83 13.35 -50.42 -7.15
N SER A 84 14.65 -50.13 -7.13
CA SER A 84 15.41 -48.96 -7.60
C SER A 84 15.76 -48.89 -9.11
N LEU A 85 16.53 -47.84 -9.47
CA LEU A 85 17.38 -47.63 -10.68
C LEU A 85 16.86 -46.77 -11.87
N SER A 86 17.16 -45.47 -11.77
CA SER A 86 17.99 -44.67 -12.71
C SER A 86 17.83 -44.70 -14.25
N SER A 87 17.90 -43.48 -14.80
CA SER A 87 18.46 -43.05 -16.11
C SER A 87 17.52 -42.92 -17.34
N ASN A 88 17.55 -41.70 -17.92
CA ASN A 88 17.58 -41.34 -19.35
C ASN A 88 17.12 -42.42 -20.38
N THR A 89 16.14 -42.21 -21.27
CA THR A 89 16.01 -41.07 -22.20
C THR A 89 14.63 -40.94 -22.91
N SER A 90 14.37 -39.75 -23.47
CA SER A 90 13.67 -39.47 -24.75
C SER A 90 12.19 -39.88 -25.00
N SER A 91 11.37 -38.83 -25.09
CA SER A 91 10.40 -38.54 -26.17
C SER A 91 8.99 -39.17 -26.18
N GLY A 92 7.98 -38.30 -26.33
CA GLY A 92 6.59 -38.64 -26.65
C GLY A 92 5.83 -37.40 -27.15
N ARG A 93 5.58 -37.29 -28.46
CA ARG A 93 4.93 -36.10 -29.09
C ARG A 93 3.41 -36.24 -29.22
N ARG A 94 2.68 -35.11 -29.11
CA ARG A 94 1.52 -34.65 -29.92
C ARG A 94 0.88 -33.39 -29.28
N ASN A 95 0.35 -32.38 -29.99
CA ASN A 95 0.42 -32.01 -31.42
C ASN A 95 -0.12 -30.56 -31.69
N TRP A 96 0.23 -29.99 -32.87
CA TRP A 96 -0.50 -28.92 -33.63
C TRP A 96 -0.41 -27.44 -33.11
N TRP A 97 -0.34 -26.36 -33.93
CA TRP A 97 -0.38 -26.14 -35.41
C TRP A 97 0.74 -25.19 -35.94
N ASN A 98 0.93 -25.22 -37.28
CA ASN A 98 1.78 -24.41 -38.19
C ASN A 98 1.55 -22.86 -38.15
N ARG A 99 2.26 -21.90 -38.81
CA ARG A 99 3.54 -21.68 -39.59
C ARG A 99 3.58 -20.14 -39.92
N CYS A 100 4.56 -19.45 -40.54
CA CYS A 100 5.93 -19.66 -41.11
C CYS A 100 6.67 -18.27 -41.00
N PHE A 101 7.64 -17.74 -41.77
CA PHE A 101 8.42 -18.04 -43.01
C PHE A 101 9.75 -17.22 -42.96
N THR A 102 10.75 -17.49 -43.81
CA THR A 102 12.02 -16.72 -43.91
C THR A 102 12.57 -16.62 -45.36
N PRO A 103 13.41 -15.61 -45.64
CA PRO A 103 14.77 -15.80 -46.21
C PRO A 103 15.82 -14.75 -45.69
N SER A 104 17.15 -14.83 -45.89
CA SER A 104 18.08 -15.93 -46.24
C SER A 104 19.57 -15.52 -46.03
N ASP A 105 20.44 -16.52 -45.85
CA ASP A 105 21.93 -16.54 -45.76
C ASP A 105 22.70 -16.22 -47.09
N PRO A 106 24.06 -16.36 -47.23
CA PRO A 106 25.12 -16.79 -46.27
C PRO A 106 26.47 -16.00 -46.27
N CYS A 107 27.40 -16.47 -45.39
CA CYS A 107 28.88 -16.61 -45.51
C CYS A 107 29.72 -15.87 -44.44
N GLY A 108 30.69 -16.49 -43.74
CA GLY A 108 31.18 -17.90 -43.76
C GLY A 108 32.13 -18.22 -42.59
N ALA A 109 32.69 -19.44 -42.53
CA ALA A 109 33.54 -19.93 -41.43
C ALA A 109 34.99 -19.35 -41.44
N VAL A 110 35.88 -19.58 -40.46
CA VAL A 110 36.61 -20.84 -40.21
C VAL A 110 37.20 -20.99 -38.78
N VAL A 111 37.24 -22.25 -38.36
CA VAL A 111 37.72 -22.92 -37.12
C VAL A 111 39.24 -22.76 -36.84
N TYR A 112 39.67 -22.59 -35.56
CA TYR A 112 40.46 -23.59 -34.76
C TYR A 112 40.89 -23.12 -33.35
N GLN A 113 41.56 -24.02 -32.60
CA GLN A 113 41.66 -24.08 -31.13
C GLN A 113 43.05 -23.73 -30.55
N ASN A 114 43.10 -23.68 -29.21
CA ASN A 114 44.23 -23.90 -28.29
C ASN A 114 45.09 -22.68 -27.88
N GLY A 115 45.22 -22.51 -26.56
CA GLY A 115 46.26 -21.70 -25.89
C GLY A 115 47.43 -22.58 -25.42
N PRO A 116 48.00 -22.42 -24.20
CA PRO A 116 47.69 -21.43 -23.15
C PRO A 116 48.95 -20.79 -22.51
N SER A 117 48.78 -20.15 -21.33
CA SER A 117 49.83 -19.88 -20.32
C SER A 117 50.76 -18.66 -20.57
N LYS A 118 51.43 -18.05 -19.59
CA LYS A 118 51.30 -18.10 -18.10
C LYS A 118 52.03 -16.90 -17.45
N LYS A 119 51.57 -16.51 -16.25
CA LYS A 119 52.33 -15.94 -15.12
C LYS A 119 52.98 -14.53 -15.22
N SER A 120 52.57 -13.70 -14.25
CA SER A 120 53.42 -12.96 -13.29
C SER A 120 54.08 -11.63 -13.73
N LYS A 121 54.49 -10.71 -12.84
CA LYS A 121 54.18 -10.38 -11.42
C LYS A 121 54.91 -9.04 -11.09
N LYS A 122 54.48 -8.37 -10.00
CA LYS A 122 55.07 -7.19 -9.30
C LYS A 122 54.49 -5.85 -9.78
N LYS A 123 53.97 -4.98 -8.92
CA LYS A 123 54.39 -4.45 -7.59
C LYS A 123 55.34 -3.25 -7.69
N SER A 124 54.77 -2.05 -7.55
CA SER A 124 55.16 -1.00 -6.58
C SER A 124 54.00 0.02 -6.54
N SER A 125 53.49 0.64 -5.45
CA SER A 125 54.06 1.17 -4.20
C SER A 125 55.06 2.31 -4.45
N GLN A 126 55.05 3.47 -3.76
CA GLN A 126 54.26 3.98 -2.63
C GLN A 126 54.53 5.51 -2.50
N VAL A 127 53.82 6.23 -1.59
CA VAL A 127 54.30 7.48 -0.91
C VAL A 127 54.44 8.77 -1.78
N ARG A 128 54.29 10.02 -1.28
CA ARG A 128 53.47 10.67 -0.21
C ARG A 128 53.60 12.22 -0.37
N MET A 129 52.69 12.99 0.24
CA MET A 129 52.60 14.47 0.51
C MET A 129 53.90 15.32 0.39
N VAL A 130 53.88 16.64 0.06
CA VAL A 130 53.42 17.79 0.92
C VAL A 130 53.28 19.11 0.10
N ASN A 131 52.36 20.00 0.56
CA ASN A 131 52.13 21.49 0.41
C ASN A 131 53.07 22.39 -0.46
N HIS A 132 52.71 23.60 -0.94
CA HIS A 132 52.00 24.74 -0.29
C HIS A 132 51.36 25.78 -1.27
N GLN A 133 50.25 26.42 -0.85
CA GLN A 133 49.71 27.79 -1.15
C GLN A 133 49.78 28.45 -2.55
N ASN A 134 48.63 28.98 -3.02
CA ASN A 134 48.42 30.44 -3.23
C ASN A 134 46.94 30.87 -3.43
N ASN A 135 46.67 32.18 -3.57
CA ASN A 135 45.37 32.85 -3.35
C ASN A 135 44.62 33.35 -4.63
N TYR A 136 43.41 33.91 -4.40
CA TYR A 136 42.51 34.72 -5.27
C TYR A 136 41.66 33.93 -6.29
N VAL A 137 40.35 34.17 -6.52
CA VAL A 137 39.37 35.27 -6.27
C VAL A 137 39.36 36.44 -7.28
N SER A 138 38.42 36.38 -8.24
CA SER A 138 37.68 37.49 -8.91
C SER A 138 36.60 36.81 -9.80
N VAL A 139 35.29 37.08 -9.82
CA VAL A 139 34.40 38.27 -9.66
C VAL A 139 33.86 38.76 -11.01
N VAL A 140 32.58 38.41 -11.25
CA VAL A 140 31.46 39.22 -11.79
C VAL A 140 31.71 40.16 -13.00
N LEU A 141 30.86 40.03 -14.04
CA LEU A 141 30.02 41.14 -14.51
C LEU A 141 28.85 40.66 -15.42
N SER A 142 27.74 41.39 -15.32
CA SER A 142 26.50 41.27 -16.11
C SER A 142 26.08 42.65 -16.59
N GLU A 143 25.32 42.75 -17.70
CA GLU A 143 24.01 43.44 -17.76
C GLU A 143 23.52 43.78 -19.18
N ASN A 144 22.19 43.67 -19.34
CA ASN A 144 21.25 44.52 -20.09
C ASN A 144 21.40 44.79 -21.62
N ASP A 145 20.48 44.17 -22.38
CA ASP A 145 19.40 44.78 -23.20
C ASP A 145 19.28 46.34 -23.28
N PRO A 146 18.58 46.96 -24.29
CA PRO A 146 17.52 46.35 -25.12
C PRO A 146 17.44 46.74 -26.63
N ALA A 147 16.47 46.10 -27.31
CA ALA A 147 15.57 46.65 -28.35
C ALA A 147 16.08 47.10 -29.75
N ALA A 148 15.79 46.23 -30.73
CA ALA A 148 14.95 46.48 -31.92
C ALA A 148 15.43 47.33 -33.14
N ALA A 149 14.79 46.99 -34.28
CA ALA A 149 14.45 47.83 -35.45
C ALA A 149 15.39 47.95 -36.68
N VAL A 150 14.87 47.42 -37.81
CA VAL A 150 14.74 48.12 -39.13
C VAL A 150 15.90 48.05 -40.18
N THR A 151 15.85 46.94 -40.95
CA THR A 151 15.83 46.83 -42.44
C THR A 151 17.03 47.12 -43.38
N THR A 152 17.03 46.29 -44.43
CA THR A 152 17.38 46.53 -45.87
C THR A 152 18.84 46.56 -46.36
N ASN A 153 19.19 45.45 -47.05
CA ASN A 153 19.58 45.36 -48.46
C ASN A 153 20.54 46.41 -49.09
N ASN A 154 21.55 45.90 -49.80
CA ASN A 154 21.50 45.92 -51.28
C ASN A 154 22.42 44.88 -51.95
N ASP A 155 22.02 44.44 -53.14
CA ASP A 155 22.74 43.50 -54.00
C ASP A 155 23.99 44.11 -54.67
N ARG A 156 24.82 43.27 -55.31
CA ARG A 156 24.94 43.26 -56.80
C ARG A 156 25.82 42.14 -57.36
N CYS A 157 25.48 41.73 -58.58
CA CYS A 157 26.16 40.73 -59.43
C CYS A 157 27.11 41.45 -60.44
N PRO A 158 27.64 40.83 -61.54
CA PRO A 158 27.98 39.41 -61.81
C PRO A 158 29.40 39.24 -62.43
N SER A 159 29.82 38.00 -62.75
CA SER A 159 30.70 37.71 -63.93
C SER A 159 30.65 36.22 -64.36
N PRO A 160 30.99 35.86 -65.63
CA PRO A 160 30.59 34.57 -66.24
C PRO A 160 31.75 33.62 -66.65
N SER A 161 31.40 32.42 -67.14
CA SER A 161 32.32 31.35 -67.58
C SER A 161 32.74 31.42 -69.07
N GLN A 162 33.77 30.64 -69.43
CA GLN A 162 34.53 30.66 -70.69
C GLN A 162 33.80 30.03 -71.92
N GLN A 163 34.39 30.23 -73.12
CA GLN A 163 34.14 29.46 -74.34
C GLN A 163 35.43 28.83 -74.90
N GLN A 164 35.39 27.55 -75.29
CA GLN A 164 35.58 27.12 -76.69
C GLN A 164 35.39 25.60 -76.88
N LYS A 165 34.53 25.24 -77.85
CA LYS A 165 34.55 24.02 -78.70
C LYS A 165 34.47 22.61 -78.05
N GLU A 166 34.03 21.57 -78.75
CA GLU A 166 32.86 21.43 -79.64
C GLU A 166 32.55 19.92 -79.82
N GLN A 167 31.34 19.59 -80.30
CA GLN A 167 30.92 18.29 -80.85
C GLN A 167 31.14 17.02 -80.00
N GLN A 168 30.08 16.57 -79.32
CA GLN A 168 29.33 15.34 -79.69
C GLN A 168 28.09 15.15 -78.79
N GLN A 169 26.97 14.68 -79.36
CA GLN A 169 25.81 14.22 -78.58
C GLN A 169 25.99 12.75 -78.18
N PRO A 170 25.47 12.36 -77.00
CA PRO A 170 24.38 11.39 -77.05
C PRO A 170 23.16 11.77 -76.20
N GLN A 171 22.01 11.20 -76.54
CA GLN A 171 20.74 11.40 -75.81
C GLN A 171 20.72 10.58 -74.50
N GLN A 172 20.52 11.23 -73.34
CA GLN A 172 19.66 10.72 -72.25
C GLN A 172 19.59 11.65 -71.02
N PRO A 173 18.37 12.02 -70.59
CA PRO A 173 18.10 12.23 -69.16
C PRO A 173 16.91 11.41 -68.60
N ARG A 174 16.16 10.68 -69.45
CA ARG A 174 14.92 9.98 -69.03
C ARG A 174 15.11 8.90 -67.95
N ARG A 175 16.27 8.24 -67.87
CA ARG A 175 16.50 7.18 -66.85
C ARG A 175 16.61 7.72 -65.42
N ARG A 176 17.32 8.84 -65.18
CA ARG A 176 17.51 9.39 -63.82
C ARG A 176 16.21 9.86 -63.18
N ILE A 177 15.33 10.50 -63.96
CA ILE A 177 14.01 10.95 -63.50
C ILE A 177 13.16 9.75 -63.04
N CYS A 178 13.20 8.64 -63.79
CA CYS A 178 12.44 7.42 -63.46
C CYS A 178 12.83 6.83 -62.09
N TRP A 179 14.13 6.81 -61.76
CA TRP A 179 14.60 6.34 -60.44
C TRP A 179 14.09 7.22 -59.29
N TRP A 180 14.05 8.54 -59.44
CA TRP A 180 13.50 9.43 -58.41
C TRP A 180 11.99 9.25 -58.22
N PHE A 181 11.23 9.05 -59.31
CA PHE A 181 9.79 8.72 -59.21
C PHE A 181 9.54 7.36 -58.56
N LEU A 182 10.35 6.35 -58.86
CA LEU A 182 10.26 5.03 -58.22
C LEU A 182 10.63 5.08 -56.74
N LEU A 183 11.66 5.85 -56.37
CA LEU A 183 12.02 6.07 -54.97
C LEU A 183 10.90 6.80 -54.21
N LEU A 184 10.30 7.83 -54.82
CA LEU A 184 9.19 8.57 -54.22
C LEU A 184 7.94 7.69 -54.04
N LEU A 185 7.60 6.86 -55.03
CA LEU A 185 6.51 5.87 -54.94
C LEU A 185 6.80 4.81 -53.86
N LEU A 186 8.05 4.36 -53.73
CA LEU A 186 8.44 3.44 -52.66
C LEU A 186 8.29 4.09 -51.28
N LEU A 187 8.75 5.33 -51.11
CA LEU A 187 8.60 6.07 -49.85
C LEU A 187 7.13 6.33 -49.50
N ILE A 188 6.29 6.69 -50.48
CA ILE A 188 4.85 6.88 -50.27
C ILE A 188 4.17 5.55 -49.91
N THR A 189 4.49 4.45 -50.60
CA THR A 189 3.91 3.13 -50.27
C THR A 189 4.35 2.60 -48.92
N VAL A 190 5.63 2.79 -48.53
CA VAL A 190 6.12 2.47 -47.18
C VAL A 190 5.44 3.34 -46.13
N ALA A 191 5.27 4.65 -46.36
CA ALA A 191 4.56 5.55 -45.45
C ALA A 191 3.08 5.17 -45.29
N CYS A 192 2.39 4.83 -46.38
CA CYS A 192 1.00 4.34 -46.32
C CYS A 192 0.90 2.99 -45.60
N LEU A 193 1.82 2.05 -45.85
CA LEU A 193 1.83 0.75 -45.15
C LEU A 193 2.12 0.92 -43.65
N ALA A 194 3.04 1.82 -43.27
CA ALA A 194 3.30 2.16 -41.88
C ALA A 194 2.07 2.82 -41.22
N PHE A 195 1.42 3.78 -41.89
CA PHE A 195 0.21 4.42 -41.40
C PHE A 195 -0.95 3.43 -41.21
N VAL A 196 -1.15 2.51 -42.17
CA VAL A 196 -2.15 1.43 -42.07
C VAL A 196 -1.80 0.48 -40.93
N ALA A 197 -0.53 0.09 -40.75
CA ALA A 197 -0.10 -0.77 -39.66
C ALA A 197 -0.33 -0.14 -38.28
N VAL A 198 0.07 1.14 -38.10
CA VAL A 198 -0.19 1.91 -36.87
C VAL A 198 -1.68 2.04 -36.59
N SER A 199 -2.48 2.35 -37.63
CA SER A 199 -3.94 2.44 -37.51
C SER A 199 -4.57 1.10 -37.10
N LEU A 200 -4.09 -0.02 -37.66
CA LEU A 200 -4.60 -1.36 -37.35
C LEU A 200 -4.23 -1.79 -35.92
N VAL A 201 -3.00 -1.51 -35.47
CA VAL A 201 -2.55 -1.77 -34.10
C VAL A 201 -3.34 -0.94 -33.09
N SER A 202 -3.56 0.36 -33.37
CA SER A 202 -4.41 1.23 -32.56
C SER A 202 -5.85 0.72 -32.46
N LEU A 203 -6.46 0.33 -33.59
CA LEU A 203 -7.81 -0.22 -33.63
C LEU A 203 -7.94 -1.52 -32.83
N LEU A 204 -6.96 -2.43 -32.94
CA LEU A 204 -6.92 -3.68 -32.18
C LEU A 204 -6.76 -3.43 -30.67
N ARG A 205 -5.88 -2.49 -30.27
CA ARG A 205 -5.65 -2.14 -28.86
C ARG A 205 -6.87 -1.48 -28.22
N ASN A 206 -7.52 -0.56 -28.95
CA ASN A 206 -8.76 0.09 -28.52
C ASN A 206 -9.93 -0.91 -28.44
N SER A 207 -9.98 -1.90 -29.34
CA SER A 207 -10.96 -3.00 -29.25
C SER A 207 -10.73 -3.88 -28.00
N GLY A 208 -9.47 -4.14 -27.63
CA GLY A 208 -9.13 -4.85 -26.39
C GLY A 208 -9.55 -4.10 -25.13
N GLN A 209 -9.34 -2.78 -25.08
CA GLN A 209 -9.82 -1.93 -23.98
C GLN A 209 -11.34 -1.90 -23.91
N ALA A 210 -12.02 -1.70 -25.05
CA ALA A 210 -13.47 -1.70 -25.11
C ALA A 210 -14.07 -3.04 -24.62
N ALA A 211 -13.47 -4.17 -25.02
CA ALA A 211 -13.87 -5.49 -24.54
C ALA A 211 -13.67 -5.66 -23.02
N SER A 212 -12.56 -5.16 -22.46
CA SER A 212 -12.30 -5.21 -21.01
C SER A 212 -13.38 -4.46 -20.22
N LEU A 213 -13.68 -3.21 -20.61
CA LEU A 213 -14.71 -2.39 -19.99
C LEU A 213 -16.09 -3.08 -20.06
N LEU A 214 -16.48 -3.56 -21.26
CA LEU A 214 -17.74 -4.26 -21.51
C LEU A 214 -17.88 -5.56 -20.70
N LEU A 215 -16.80 -6.31 -20.49
CA LEU A 215 -16.82 -7.60 -19.79
C LEU A 215 -16.97 -7.47 -18.26
N ALA A 216 -16.70 -6.29 -17.71
CA ALA A 216 -16.86 -5.94 -16.30
C ALA A 216 -18.26 -5.39 -15.97
N MET A 217 -18.88 -4.65 -16.90
CA MET A 217 -20.19 -4.02 -16.74
C MET A 217 -21.35 -5.00 -16.56
N ASN A 218 -22.36 -4.60 -15.77
CA ASN A 218 -23.70 -5.19 -15.77
C ASN A 218 -24.68 -4.23 -16.45
N GLN A 219 -24.83 -4.34 -17.77
CA GLN A 219 -25.68 -3.47 -18.59
C GLN A 219 -27.19 -3.58 -18.28
N SER A 220 -27.60 -4.48 -17.37
CA SER A 220 -28.98 -4.58 -16.87
C SER A 220 -29.23 -3.82 -15.56
N ALA A 221 -28.20 -3.22 -14.96
CA ALA A 221 -28.36 -2.27 -13.86
C ALA A 221 -28.52 -0.84 -14.39
N ASP A 222 -29.34 -0.03 -13.73
CA ASP A 222 -29.49 1.40 -14.06
C ASP A 222 -28.32 2.19 -13.43
N PRO A 223 -27.46 2.86 -14.24
CA PRO A 223 -26.34 3.65 -13.75
C PRO A 223 -26.74 4.79 -12.81
N CYS A 224 -28.02 5.18 -12.80
CA CYS A 224 -28.55 6.25 -11.96
C CYS A 224 -29.17 5.75 -10.64
N GLN A 225 -29.29 4.43 -10.43
CA GLN A 225 -29.62 3.82 -9.12
C GLN A 225 -28.37 3.29 -8.43
N ASP A 226 -27.53 2.54 -9.13
CA ASP A 226 -26.29 1.96 -8.61
C ASP A 226 -25.24 1.89 -9.71
N PHE A 227 -24.34 2.87 -9.71
CA PHE A 227 -23.26 2.92 -10.69
C PHE A 227 -22.18 1.86 -10.44
N PHE A 228 -22.02 1.36 -9.21
CA PHE A 228 -21.07 0.30 -8.91
C PHE A 228 -21.54 -1.04 -9.48
N GLN A 229 -22.82 -1.39 -9.35
CA GLN A 229 -23.38 -2.55 -10.07
C GLN A 229 -23.31 -2.36 -11.58
N PHE A 230 -23.66 -1.19 -12.12
CA PHE A 230 -23.53 -0.93 -13.56
C PHE A 230 -22.10 -1.14 -14.08
N ALA A 231 -21.09 -0.60 -13.38
CA ALA A 231 -19.70 -0.66 -13.80
C ALA A 231 -19.02 -2.01 -13.53
N CYS A 232 -19.30 -2.66 -12.38
CA CYS A 232 -18.56 -3.80 -11.85
C CYS A 232 -19.39 -5.07 -11.63
N GLY A 233 -20.71 -5.03 -11.81
CA GLY A 233 -21.63 -6.11 -11.46
C GLY A 233 -21.45 -7.42 -12.24
N THR A 234 -20.66 -7.43 -13.32
CA THR A 234 -20.21 -8.66 -14.00
C THR A 234 -18.77 -9.01 -13.65
N TRP A 235 -17.90 -8.03 -13.38
CA TRP A 235 -16.55 -8.24 -12.85
C TRP A 235 -16.60 -9.02 -11.52
N ASN A 236 -17.42 -8.54 -10.58
CA ASN A 236 -17.60 -9.11 -9.24
C ASN A 236 -18.16 -10.54 -9.27
N LYS A 237 -18.90 -10.92 -10.32
CA LYS A 237 -19.45 -12.27 -10.51
C LYS A 237 -18.46 -13.25 -11.16
N LYS A 238 -17.40 -12.74 -11.80
CA LYS A 238 -16.36 -13.54 -12.47
C LYS A 238 -15.10 -13.72 -11.62
N HIS A 239 -14.72 -12.69 -10.86
CA HIS A 239 -13.54 -12.69 -10.01
C HIS A 239 -13.91 -13.15 -8.60
N LEU A 240 -14.00 -14.48 -8.43
CA LEU A 240 -14.20 -15.11 -7.13
C LEU A 240 -12.96 -14.88 -6.24
N ILE A 241 -13.18 -14.57 -4.96
CA ILE A 241 -12.10 -14.33 -3.99
C ILE A 241 -11.26 -15.61 -3.83
N PRO A 242 -9.95 -15.59 -4.15
CA PRO A 242 -9.08 -16.75 -3.97
C PRO A 242 -9.04 -17.25 -2.52
N GLU A 243 -8.69 -18.52 -2.34
CA GLU A 243 -8.62 -19.14 -1.00
C GLU A 243 -7.56 -18.48 -0.10
N ASP A 244 -6.49 -17.94 -0.69
CA ASP A 244 -5.40 -17.22 0.00
C ASP A 244 -5.62 -15.68 0.04
N ARG A 245 -6.86 -15.24 -0.16
CA ARG A 245 -7.27 -13.81 -0.15
C ARG A 245 -8.50 -13.58 0.75
N SER A 246 -8.53 -12.42 1.39
CA SER A 246 -9.68 -11.90 2.13
C SER A 246 -10.57 -10.98 1.27
N SER A 247 -9.97 -10.29 0.31
CA SER A 247 -10.63 -9.54 -0.78
C SER A 247 -9.92 -9.75 -2.12
N ILE A 248 -10.62 -9.46 -3.22
CA ILE A 248 -10.04 -9.28 -4.54
C ILE A 248 -10.64 -8.04 -5.20
N SER A 249 -9.81 -7.15 -5.72
CA SER A 249 -10.19 -6.00 -6.53
C SER A 249 -9.24 -5.80 -7.72
N THR A 250 -9.50 -4.79 -8.55
CA THR A 250 -8.57 -4.34 -9.61
C THR A 250 -7.16 -4.04 -9.07
N PHE A 251 -7.02 -3.60 -7.81
CA PHE A 251 -5.72 -3.42 -7.15
C PHE A 251 -5.00 -4.74 -6.88
N GLU A 252 -5.66 -5.73 -6.25
CA GLU A 252 -5.03 -7.05 -6.02
C GLU A 252 -4.71 -7.77 -7.34
N VAL A 253 -5.51 -7.59 -8.39
CA VAL A 253 -5.21 -8.16 -9.72
C VAL A 253 -3.94 -7.55 -10.32
N LEU A 254 -3.72 -6.24 -10.21
CA LEU A 254 -2.47 -5.62 -10.66
C LEU A 254 -1.28 -5.97 -9.74
N PHE A 255 -1.51 -6.08 -8.42
CA PHE A 255 -0.48 -6.55 -7.48
C PHE A 255 -0.02 -7.96 -7.83
N ASP A 256 -0.93 -8.90 -8.08
CA ASP A 256 -0.58 -10.28 -8.42
C ASP A 256 0.08 -10.40 -9.81
N GLN A 257 -0.19 -9.48 -10.75
CA GLN A 257 0.58 -9.35 -11.99
C GLN A 257 2.01 -8.86 -11.74
N LEU A 258 2.18 -7.81 -10.93
CA LEU A 258 3.49 -7.30 -10.54
C LEU A 258 4.32 -8.37 -9.81
N GLN A 259 3.69 -9.14 -8.92
CA GLN A 259 4.33 -10.26 -8.23
C GLN A 259 4.86 -11.34 -9.18
N ILE A 260 4.25 -11.56 -10.35
CA ILE A 260 4.77 -12.48 -11.36
C ILE A 260 6.02 -11.91 -12.03
N ILE A 261 6.02 -10.61 -12.37
CA ILE A 261 7.21 -9.93 -12.94
C ILE A 261 8.38 -9.99 -11.95
N LEU A 262 8.14 -9.63 -10.69
CA LEU A 262 9.16 -9.67 -9.64
C LEU A 262 9.63 -11.09 -9.33
N LYS A 263 8.77 -12.11 -9.50
CA LYS A 263 9.14 -13.52 -9.35
C LYS A 263 10.20 -13.92 -10.35
N ASP A 264 9.97 -13.60 -11.62
CA ASP A 264 10.86 -14.05 -12.69
C ASP A 264 12.22 -13.34 -12.58
N LEU A 265 12.22 -12.02 -12.30
CA LEU A 265 13.44 -11.23 -12.01
C LEU A 265 14.24 -11.76 -10.80
N LEU A 266 13.59 -12.21 -9.72
CA LEU A 266 14.25 -12.76 -8.53
C LEU A 266 14.63 -14.25 -8.67
N GLN A 267 14.11 -14.95 -9.68
CA GLN A 267 14.46 -16.34 -10.01
C GLN A 267 15.55 -16.47 -11.07
N GLU A 268 15.94 -15.38 -11.75
CA GLU A 268 17.12 -15.34 -12.61
C GLU A 268 18.40 -15.73 -11.85
N GLU A 269 19.25 -16.57 -12.48
CA GLU A 269 20.59 -16.87 -11.97
C GLU A 269 21.40 -15.58 -11.75
N THR A 270 22.33 -15.59 -10.79
CA THR A 270 23.22 -14.45 -10.56
C THR A 270 24.31 -14.40 -11.63
N VAL A 271 24.31 -13.35 -12.46
CA VAL A 271 25.28 -13.18 -13.55
C VAL A 271 26.46 -12.27 -13.13
N PRO A 272 27.63 -12.33 -13.79
CA PRO A 272 28.77 -11.45 -13.48
C PRO A 272 28.49 -9.95 -13.55
N GLU A 273 27.44 -9.57 -14.27
CA GLU A 273 26.95 -8.20 -14.45
C GLU A 273 25.96 -7.74 -13.36
N ASP A 274 25.47 -8.63 -12.48
CA ASP A 274 24.62 -8.25 -11.35
C ASP A 274 25.42 -7.47 -10.30
N ASN A 275 24.92 -6.29 -9.91
CA ASN A 275 25.55 -5.50 -8.85
C ASN A 275 25.31 -6.11 -7.45
N GLU A 276 26.07 -5.68 -6.45
CA GLU A 276 26.01 -6.21 -5.07
C GLU A 276 24.59 -6.17 -4.48
N THR A 277 23.83 -5.12 -4.76
CA THR A 277 22.47 -4.93 -4.27
C THR A 277 21.47 -5.86 -4.96
N THR A 278 21.61 -6.12 -6.25
CA THR A 278 20.86 -7.17 -6.98
C THR A 278 21.17 -8.56 -6.44
N ILE A 279 22.45 -8.86 -6.18
CA ILE A 279 22.88 -10.13 -5.57
C ILE A 279 22.27 -10.28 -4.16
N LYS A 280 22.28 -9.22 -3.33
CA LYS A 280 21.64 -9.21 -2.01
C LYS A 280 20.13 -9.52 -2.08
N ALA A 281 19.41 -8.95 -3.06
CA ALA A 281 17.99 -9.24 -3.27
C ALA A 281 17.73 -10.71 -3.67
N LYS A 282 18.47 -11.23 -4.67
CA LYS A 282 18.41 -12.63 -5.09
C LYS A 282 18.77 -13.60 -3.94
N LEU A 283 19.80 -13.30 -3.14
CA LEU A 283 20.21 -14.11 -1.97
C LEU A 283 19.13 -14.17 -0.89
N PHE A 284 18.53 -13.02 -0.51
CA PHE A 284 17.49 -13.01 0.51
C PHE A 284 16.25 -13.80 0.06
N TYR A 285 15.80 -13.58 -1.18
CA TYR A 285 14.71 -14.35 -1.80
C TYR A 285 14.99 -15.87 -1.77
N ASN A 286 16.19 -16.29 -2.19
CA ASN A 286 16.57 -17.69 -2.20
C ASN A 286 16.64 -18.31 -0.79
N SER A 287 17.09 -17.55 0.22
CA SER A 287 17.04 -18.01 1.62
C SER A 287 15.59 -18.25 2.09
N CYS A 288 14.66 -17.35 1.75
CA CYS A 288 13.24 -17.45 2.10
C CYS A 288 12.54 -18.65 1.43
N MET A 289 12.96 -19.00 0.21
CA MET A 289 12.47 -20.15 -0.55
C MET A 289 13.00 -21.50 -0.04
N ASN A 290 14.10 -21.52 0.72
CA ASN A 290 14.73 -22.76 1.21
C ASN A 290 14.02 -23.33 2.45
N THR A 291 12.82 -23.89 2.24
CA THR A 291 12.01 -24.54 3.29
C THR A 291 12.73 -25.68 3.99
N SER A 292 13.60 -26.42 3.28
CA SER A 292 14.46 -27.45 3.88
C SER A 292 15.39 -26.89 4.96
N HIS A 293 16.07 -25.77 4.69
CA HIS A 293 16.94 -25.12 5.67
C HIS A 293 16.13 -24.51 6.83
N ILE A 294 14.96 -23.92 6.54
CA ILE A 294 14.05 -23.38 7.57
C ILE A 294 13.63 -24.52 8.52
N ARG A 295 13.21 -25.67 7.99
CA ARG A 295 12.81 -26.82 8.81
C ARG A 295 13.96 -27.46 9.58
N SER A 296 15.19 -27.47 9.06
CA SER A 296 16.36 -27.95 9.82
C SER A 296 16.84 -26.98 10.91
N THR A 297 16.59 -25.67 10.75
CA THR A 297 16.85 -24.67 11.80
C THR A 297 15.76 -24.67 12.87
N GLY A 298 14.51 -24.95 12.48
CA GLY A 298 13.36 -24.92 13.36
C GLY A 298 13.20 -23.57 14.05
N ASP A 299 12.95 -23.60 15.35
CA ASP A 299 12.82 -22.42 16.22
C ASP A 299 14.11 -22.10 17.02
N MET A 300 15.24 -22.77 16.73
CA MET A 300 16.47 -22.66 17.51
C MET A 300 16.95 -21.21 17.68
N ILE A 301 16.97 -20.43 16.59
CA ILE A 301 17.41 -19.03 16.61
C ILE A 301 16.40 -18.17 17.37
N LEU A 302 15.09 -18.42 17.23
CA LEU A 302 14.06 -17.74 18.01
C LEU A 302 14.25 -18.00 19.51
N ARG A 303 14.49 -19.25 19.93
CA ARG A 303 14.78 -19.60 21.34
C ARG A 303 16.00 -18.84 21.87
N GLN A 304 17.06 -18.72 21.08
CA GLN A 304 18.26 -17.95 21.44
C GLN A 304 17.97 -16.44 21.58
N THR A 305 17.16 -15.86 20.68
CA THR A 305 16.72 -14.46 20.77
C THR A 305 15.81 -14.21 21.98
N LEU A 306 14.88 -15.12 22.28
CA LEU A 306 14.04 -15.02 23.47
C LEU A 306 14.87 -15.13 24.75
N GLN A 307 15.89 -15.99 24.79
CA GLN A 307 16.83 -16.10 25.90
C GLN A 307 17.68 -14.82 26.08
N SER A 308 18.20 -14.22 25.01
CA SER A 308 18.97 -12.97 25.09
C SER A 308 18.13 -11.76 25.51
N LEU A 309 16.80 -11.83 25.36
CA LEU A 309 15.81 -10.85 25.84
C LEU A 309 15.28 -11.16 27.26
N GLY A 310 15.90 -12.09 27.99
CA GLY A 310 15.56 -12.42 29.38
C GLY A 310 14.57 -13.58 29.56
N GLY A 311 14.27 -14.32 28.48
CA GLY A 311 13.35 -15.46 28.47
C GLY A 311 11.89 -15.06 28.29
N TRP A 312 11.11 -15.94 27.66
CA TRP A 312 9.64 -15.81 27.55
C TRP A 312 8.99 -16.61 28.69
N PRO A 313 8.38 -15.97 29.71
CA PRO A 313 8.02 -16.64 30.95
C PRO A 313 7.09 -17.83 30.79
N VAL A 314 6.17 -17.84 29.82
CA VAL A 314 5.27 -18.98 29.57
C VAL A 314 6.00 -20.30 29.29
N LEU A 315 7.26 -20.25 28.84
CA LEU A 315 8.11 -21.43 28.63
C LEU A 315 8.82 -21.92 29.92
N ASP A 316 8.75 -21.16 31.01
CA ASP A 316 9.40 -21.46 32.29
C ASP A 316 8.54 -21.04 33.50
N VAL A 317 7.99 -22.04 34.18
CA VAL A 317 7.21 -21.88 35.42
C VAL A 317 8.07 -21.29 36.55
N GLY A 318 9.39 -21.54 36.55
CA GLY A 318 10.35 -20.98 37.49
C GLY A 318 10.79 -19.55 37.19
N TRP A 319 10.43 -18.99 36.03
CA TRP A 319 10.83 -17.64 35.64
C TRP A 319 10.34 -16.63 36.67
N SER A 320 11.31 -15.95 37.29
CA SER A 320 11.09 -15.01 38.38
C SER A 320 12.10 -13.87 38.32
N THR A 321 11.72 -12.71 38.85
CA THR A 321 12.53 -11.49 38.78
C THR A 321 13.62 -11.42 39.87
N GLY A 322 13.85 -12.49 40.62
CA GLY A 322 14.54 -12.45 41.93
C GLY A 322 15.68 -13.44 42.17
N GLN A 323 15.99 -14.34 41.24
CA GLN A 323 17.07 -15.33 41.42
C GLN A 323 18.16 -15.21 40.33
N GLY A 324 19.26 -14.54 40.68
CA GLY A 324 20.59 -14.70 40.07
C GLY A 324 20.82 -14.24 38.63
N ALA A 325 19.78 -13.87 37.87
CA ALA A 325 19.90 -13.58 36.43
C ALA A 325 19.81 -12.07 36.09
N ASN A 326 20.49 -11.69 35.00
CA ASN A 326 20.43 -10.35 34.39
C ASN A 326 19.09 -10.09 33.66
N VAL A 327 17.96 -10.22 34.36
CA VAL A 327 16.63 -9.96 33.78
C VAL A 327 16.46 -8.45 33.62
N ALA A 328 16.68 -7.97 32.40
CA ALA A 328 16.41 -6.60 31.95
C ALA A 328 15.02 -6.11 32.42
N SER A 329 14.92 -4.84 32.79
CA SER A 329 13.65 -4.21 33.18
C SER A 329 12.64 -4.20 32.03
N VAL A 330 11.41 -3.77 32.31
CA VAL A 330 10.43 -3.56 31.23
C VAL A 330 10.95 -2.51 30.26
N GLU A 331 11.42 -1.36 30.76
CA GLU A 331 11.89 -0.25 29.93
C GLU A 331 13.11 -0.65 29.09
N ASN A 332 14.07 -1.37 29.67
CA ASN A 332 15.23 -1.89 28.93
C ASN A 332 14.84 -2.96 27.91
N LEU A 333 13.88 -3.85 28.22
CA LEU A 333 13.36 -4.82 27.25
C LEU A 333 12.70 -4.10 26.06
N LEU A 334 11.81 -3.15 26.31
CA LEU A 334 11.12 -2.41 25.25
C LEU A 334 12.10 -1.60 24.40
N GLY A 335 13.11 -1.00 25.04
CA GLY A 335 14.17 -0.27 24.34
C GLY A 335 15.05 -1.19 23.49
N ARG A 336 15.43 -2.37 24.00
CA ARG A 336 16.18 -3.38 23.24
C ARG A 336 15.35 -3.99 22.09
N LEU A 337 14.05 -4.23 22.29
CA LEU A 337 13.15 -4.65 21.19
C LEU A 337 13.13 -3.60 20.07
N ARG A 338 13.10 -2.31 20.40
CA ARG A 338 13.20 -1.23 19.42
C ARG A 338 14.58 -1.15 18.75
N GLY A 339 15.66 -1.12 19.53
CA GLY A 339 17.03 -0.90 19.04
C GLY A 339 17.70 -2.09 18.36
N GLU A 340 17.48 -3.32 18.84
CA GLU A 340 18.11 -4.53 18.28
C GLU A 340 17.27 -5.18 17.17
N LEU A 341 15.94 -4.93 17.16
CA LEU A 341 14.97 -5.69 16.36
C LEU A 341 13.89 -4.83 15.66
N ASN A 342 13.99 -3.49 15.70
CA ASN A 342 13.02 -2.55 15.11
C ASN A 342 11.56 -2.81 15.53
N GLN A 343 11.34 -3.31 16.76
CA GLN A 343 10.02 -3.77 17.23
C GLN A 343 9.49 -2.86 18.35
N GLY A 344 8.53 -1.99 18.02
CA GLY A 344 7.76 -1.24 19.02
C GLY A 344 6.77 -2.13 19.78
N VAL A 345 6.58 -1.86 21.07
CA VAL A 345 5.68 -2.61 21.96
C VAL A 345 5.17 -1.65 23.03
N MET A 346 3.85 -1.46 23.09
CA MET A 346 3.14 -0.45 23.91
C MET A 346 3.49 1.00 23.53
N ILE A 347 4.77 1.35 23.55
CA ILE A 347 5.36 2.55 22.98
C ILE A 347 5.75 2.21 21.55
N GLU A 348 5.18 2.90 20.56
CA GLU A 348 5.83 3.05 19.26
C GLU A 348 6.75 4.26 19.34
N GLN A 349 7.93 4.14 18.76
CA GLN A 349 8.96 5.17 18.74
C GLN A 349 9.57 5.20 17.36
N TRP A 350 9.91 6.36 16.83
CA TRP A 350 10.78 6.46 15.66
C TRP A 350 11.59 7.75 15.69
N VAL A 351 12.54 7.85 14.77
CA VAL A 351 13.16 9.13 14.39
C VAL A 351 12.68 9.51 12.99
N GLY A 352 12.19 10.73 12.86
CA GLY A 352 11.65 11.30 11.61
C GLY A 352 11.57 12.83 11.69
N PRO A 353 11.04 13.49 10.64
CA PRO A 353 10.91 14.95 10.60
C PRO A 353 10.08 15.49 11.77
N ASP A 354 10.52 16.59 12.39
CA ASP A 354 9.69 17.35 13.31
C ASP A 354 8.54 18.00 12.52
N ASP A 355 7.29 17.74 12.90
CA ASP A 355 6.13 18.34 12.23
C ASP A 355 6.21 19.87 12.19
N LYS A 356 6.75 20.53 13.22
CA LYS A 356 6.88 21.99 13.26
C LYS A 356 8.16 22.51 12.62
N ASN A 357 9.08 21.61 12.23
CA ASN A 357 10.32 21.94 11.54
C ASN A 357 10.78 20.76 10.66
N SER A 358 10.17 20.65 9.48
CA SER A 358 10.40 19.61 8.46
C SER A 358 11.85 19.45 7.97
N SER A 359 12.78 20.29 8.41
CA SER A 359 14.20 20.24 8.04
C SER A 359 15.06 19.47 9.04
N VAL A 360 14.56 19.15 10.25
CA VAL A 360 15.30 18.45 11.30
C VAL A 360 14.60 17.15 11.72
N ASN A 361 15.39 16.13 12.07
CA ASN A 361 14.86 14.90 12.64
C ASN A 361 14.77 14.99 14.18
N ILE A 362 13.69 14.48 14.76
CA ILE A 362 13.42 14.47 16.21
C ILE A 362 12.98 13.06 16.66
N ILE A 363 13.05 12.78 17.97
CA ILE A 363 12.49 11.55 18.55
C ILE A 363 10.98 11.73 18.67
N GLN A 364 10.23 10.81 18.06
CA GLN A 364 8.76 10.77 18.09
C GLN A 364 8.30 9.52 18.84
N ILE A 365 7.26 9.65 19.68
CA ILE A 365 6.62 8.55 20.41
C ILE A 365 5.09 8.57 20.30
N ASP A 366 4.49 7.40 20.11
CA ASP A 366 3.04 7.24 19.95
C ASP A 366 2.52 5.92 20.57
N GLN A 367 1.21 5.78 20.64
CA GLN A 367 0.53 4.53 21.01
C GLN A 367 0.77 3.43 19.95
N MET A 368 1.21 2.24 20.36
CA MET A 368 1.51 1.15 19.42
C MET A 368 0.27 0.36 18.98
N GLN A 369 0.31 -0.21 17.77
CA GLN A 369 -0.69 -1.12 17.24
C GLN A 369 -0.82 -2.41 18.07
N LEU A 370 -2.06 -2.89 18.19
CA LEU A 370 -2.45 -4.06 18.96
C LEU A 370 -2.29 -5.37 18.15
N GLY A 371 -2.48 -6.51 18.80
CA GLY A 371 -2.46 -7.84 18.19
C GLY A 371 -3.60 -8.13 17.21
N LEU A 372 -4.79 -7.63 17.52
CA LEU A 372 -5.96 -7.61 16.61
C LEU A 372 -6.01 -6.25 15.86
N PRO A 373 -6.64 -6.16 14.67
CA PRO A 373 -6.48 -5.03 13.75
C PRO A 373 -6.94 -3.65 14.24
N GLY A 374 -7.59 -3.57 15.40
CA GLY A 374 -7.99 -2.29 16.00
C GLY A 374 -8.61 -2.46 17.39
N ARG A 375 -8.65 -1.35 18.14
CA ARG A 375 -9.21 -1.24 19.51
C ARG A 375 -10.56 -1.95 19.68
N ASP A 376 -11.45 -1.78 18.73
CA ASP A 376 -12.82 -2.32 18.76
C ASP A 376 -12.90 -3.86 18.82
N TYR A 377 -11.87 -4.57 18.37
CA TYR A 377 -11.80 -6.03 18.48
C TYR A 377 -11.72 -6.51 19.94
N TYR A 378 -11.22 -5.70 20.87
CA TYR A 378 -11.12 -6.06 22.29
C TYR A 378 -12.34 -5.61 23.11
N LEU A 379 -13.05 -4.58 22.63
CA LEU A 379 -14.05 -3.85 23.44
C LEU A 379 -15.49 -4.08 22.98
N LYS A 380 -15.72 -4.54 21.74
CA LYS A 380 -17.07 -4.90 21.25
C LYS A 380 -17.33 -6.39 21.50
N THR A 381 -18.45 -6.70 22.15
CA THR A 381 -18.88 -8.09 22.42
C THR A 381 -19.07 -8.93 21.15
N SER A 382 -19.36 -8.29 20.01
CA SER A 382 -19.42 -8.91 18.68
C SER A 382 -18.06 -9.42 18.16
N SER A 383 -16.97 -9.20 18.90
CA SER A 383 -15.61 -9.69 18.57
C SER A 383 -15.18 -10.91 19.39
N ALA A 384 -16.07 -11.50 20.21
CA ALA A 384 -15.73 -12.62 21.09
C ALA A 384 -15.16 -13.86 20.34
N ARG A 385 -15.59 -14.09 19.10
CA ARG A 385 -15.03 -15.11 18.18
C ARG A 385 -13.56 -14.83 17.87
N ASP A 386 -13.26 -13.59 17.53
CA ASP A 386 -11.94 -13.11 17.09
C ASP A 386 -10.95 -13.15 18.27
N VAL A 387 -11.40 -12.68 19.44
CA VAL A 387 -10.67 -12.70 20.72
C VAL A 387 -10.36 -14.13 21.17
N LYS A 388 -11.33 -15.06 21.09
CA LYS A 388 -11.13 -16.48 21.44
C LYS A 388 -10.13 -17.16 20.49
N ALA A 389 -10.19 -16.86 19.19
CA ALA A 389 -9.22 -17.38 18.23
C ALA A 389 -7.82 -16.81 18.47
N TYR A 390 -7.71 -15.55 18.91
CA TYR A 390 -6.43 -14.93 19.22
C TYR A 390 -5.77 -15.53 20.48
N HIS A 391 -6.54 -15.74 21.55
CA HIS A 391 -6.08 -16.46 22.74
C HIS A 391 -5.63 -17.90 22.43
N ARG A 392 -6.36 -18.59 21.55
CA ARG A 392 -5.94 -19.92 21.06
C ARG A 392 -4.64 -19.83 20.27
N TYR A 393 -4.48 -18.86 19.37
CA TYR A 393 -3.25 -18.66 18.59
C TYR A 393 -2.02 -18.41 19.48
N MET A 394 -2.14 -17.54 20.48
CA MET A 394 -1.13 -17.35 21.54
C MET A 394 -0.75 -18.68 22.21
N THR A 395 -1.76 -19.45 22.62
CA THR A 395 -1.60 -20.70 23.38
C THR A 395 -0.92 -21.79 22.55
N GLU A 396 -1.39 -22.06 21.33
CA GLU A 396 -0.84 -23.13 20.49
C GLU A 396 0.61 -22.81 20.04
N VAL A 397 0.96 -21.54 19.81
CA VAL A 397 2.35 -21.13 19.52
C VAL A 397 3.27 -21.27 20.74
N ALA A 398 2.77 -21.00 21.95
CA ALA A 398 3.52 -21.29 23.18
C ALA A 398 3.74 -22.80 23.39
N VAL A 399 2.77 -23.64 23.02
CA VAL A 399 2.88 -25.11 23.06
C VAL A 399 3.88 -25.63 22.01
N LEU A 400 3.91 -25.09 20.80
CA LEU A 400 4.96 -25.39 19.81
C LEU A 400 6.36 -25.02 20.34
N LEU A 401 6.46 -23.90 21.07
CA LEU A 401 7.69 -23.51 21.77
C LEU A 401 7.97 -24.32 23.06
N GLY A 402 7.11 -25.28 23.43
CA GLY A 402 7.37 -26.27 24.48
C GLY A 402 6.75 -25.97 25.86
N ALA A 403 5.82 -25.01 25.96
CA ALA A 403 5.04 -24.82 27.18
C ALA A 403 4.01 -25.94 27.43
N ASP A 404 3.66 -26.19 28.69
CA ASP A 404 2.46 -26.98 29.01
C ASP A 404 1.20 -26.27 28.49
N LYS A 405 0.24 -27.04 27.95
CA LYS A 405 -0.93 -26.47 27.28
C LYS A 405 -1.92 -25.79 28.23
N ARG A 406 -2.08 -26.26 29.47
CA ARG A 406 -2.96 -25.60 30.46
C ARG A 406 -2.30 -24.32 30.95
N TYR A 407 -1.04 -24.42 31.36
CA TYR A 407 -0.23 -23.28 31.81
C TYR A 407 -0.12 -22.17 30.75
N ALA A 408 0.11 -22.54 29.49
CA ALA A 408 0.12 -21.60 28.38
C ALA A 408 -1.24 -20.91 28.19
N SER A 409 -2.34 -21.64 28.35
CA SER A 409 -3.67 -21.06 28.23
C SER A 409 -3.94 -20.00 29.31
N ASP A 410 -3.60 -20.29 30.56
CA ASP A 410 -3.81 -19.36 31.68
C ASP A 410 -2.89 -18.13 31.58
N GLU A 411 -1.61 -18.32 31.27
CA GLU A 411 -0.67 -17.20 31.08
C GLU A 411 -1.08 -16.31 29.90
N MET A 412 -1.51 -16.89 28.78
CA MET A 412 -1.97 -16.12 27.62
C MET A 412 -3.36 -15.49 27.85
N LYS A 413 -4.19 -16.03 28.74
CA LYS A 413 -5.43 -15.37 29.20
C LYS A 413 -5.12 -14.08 29.96
N LYS A 414 -4.07 -14.07 30.79
CA LYS A 414 -3.57 -12.83 31.45
C LYS A 414 -3.00 -11.83 30.44
N VAL A 415 -2.24 -12.29 29.43
CA VAL A 415 -1.71 -11.43 28.36
C VAL A 415 -2.84 -10.78 27.56
N LEU A 416 -3.87 -11.53 27.19
CA LEU A 416 -5.04 -10.99 26.49
C LEU A 416 -5.80 -9.97 27.35
N LEU A 417 -5.96 -10.21 28.66
CA LEU A 417 -6.57 -9.24 29.58
C LEU A 417 -5.75 -7.95 29.67
N PHE A 418 -4.42 -8.06 29.74
CA PHE A 418 -3.52 -6.91 29.72
C PHE A 418 -3.62 -6.12 28.41
N GLU A 419 -3.66 -6.78 27.25
CA GLU A 419 -3.84 -6.11 25.97
C GLU A 419 -5.25 -5.51 25.79
N THR A 420 -6.28 -6.11 26.39
CA THR A 420 -7.62 -5.53 26.46
C THR A 420 -7.62 -4.22 27.27
N LEU A 421 -6.83 -4.15 28.34
CA LEU A 421 -6.62 -2.92 29.11
C LEU A 421 -5.79 -1.88 28.34
N LEU A 422 -4.78 -2.30 27.56
CA LEU A 422 -4.05 -1.42 26.63
C LEU A 422 -5.02 -0.83 25.59
N ALA A 423 -5.80 -1.67 24.92
CA ALA A 423 -6.78 -1.26 23.92
C ALA A 423 -7.78 -0.24 24.51
N ASN A 424 -8.24 -0.44 25.74
CA ASN A 424 -9.13 0.52 26.39
C ASN A 424 -8.51 1.91 26.58
N ILE A 425 -7.21 2.02 26.85
CA ILE A 425 -6.52 3.32 27.02
C ILE A 425 -6.00 3.91 25.71
N THR A 426 -5.95 3.13 24.62
CA THR A 426 -5.65 3.62 23.26
C THR A 426 -6.68 4.65 22.80
N ILE A 427 -6.22 5.79 22.28
CA ILE A 427 -7.02 6.86 21.68
C ILE A 427 -7.62 6.33 20.36
N PRO A 428 -8.93 6.41 20.11
CA PRO A 428 -9.54 5.97 18.84
C PRO A 428 -9.02 6.78 17.64
N GLU A 429 -8.80 6.13 16.48
CA GLU A 429 -8.23 6.83 15.30
C GLU A 429 -9.13 7.98 14.81
N ALA A 430 -10.46 7.84 14.93
CA ALA A 430 -11.40 8.92 14.61
C ALA A 430 -11.21 10.20 15.48
N ASP A 431 -10.49 10.12 16.60
CA ASP A 431 -10.12 11.26 17.44
C ASP A 431 -8.72 11.83 17.14
N ARG A 432 -7.96 11.23 16.22
CA ARG A 432 -6.54 11.56 15.90
C ARG A 432 -6.36 12.36 14.60
N HIS A 433 -7.42 13.01 14.14
CA HIS A 433 -7.44 13.82 12.91
C HIS A 433 -6.87 15.24 13.08
N ASP A 434 -6.86 15.79 14.29
CA ASP A 434 -6.27 17.11 14.58
C ASP A 434 -4.82 16.94 15.09
N THR A 435 -3.87 16.77 14.15
CA THR A 435 -2.43 16.65 14.43
C THR A 435 -1.93 17.79 15.32
N GLY A 436 -2.42 19.01 15.09
CA GLY A 436 -2.13 20.18 15.92
C GLY A 436 -2.55 20.04 17.39
N ALA A 437 -3.63 19.31 17.67
CA ALA A 437 -4.13 19.06 19.02
C ALA A 437 -3.46 17.87 19.73
N ILE A 438 -2.90 16.90 18.98
CA ILE A 438 -2.20 15.74 19.56
C ILE A 438 -0.67 15.90 19.63
N TYR A 439 -0.08 16.82 18.87
CA TYR A 439 1.36 17.15 18.94
C TYR A 439 1.71 17.80 20.29
N ASP A 440 2.43 17.07 21.14
CA ASP A 440 2.98 17.54 22.41
C ASP A 440 4.52 17.43 22.36
N GLN A 441 5.23 18.55 22.21
CA GLN A 441 6.70 18.59 22.18
C GLN A 441 7.23 19.05 23.53
N MET A 442 8.17 18.30 24.10
CA MET A 442 8.72 18.54 25.44
C MET A 442 10.17 18.06 25.54
N THR A 443 10.85 18.44 26.62
CA THR A 443 12.12 17.83 26.99
C THR A 443 11.94 16.44 27.63
N LEU A 444 12.96 15.57 27.56
CA LEU A 444 12.98 14.30 28.28
C LEU A 444 12.70 14.47 29.79
N THR A 445 13.23 15.53 30.41
CA THR A 445 12.96 15.85 31.81
C THR A 445 11.47 16.16 32.05
N GLU A 446 10.80 16.85 31.15
CA GLU A 446 9.35 17.08 31.24
C GLU A 446 8.54 15.80 30.97
N LEU A 447 8.99 14.92 30.09
CA LEU A 447 8.35 13.61 29.85
C LEU A 447 8.40 12.75 31.12
N GLU A 448 9.56 12.70 31.79
CA GLU A 448 9.72 12.04 33.09
C GLU A 448 8.87 12.67 34.20
N LEU A 449 8.67 13.99 34.19
CA LEU A 449 7.76 14.67 35.13
C LEU A 449 6.27 14.46 34.81
N ARG A 450 5.91 14.24 33.54
CA ARG A 450 4.53 14.01 33.07
C ARG A 450 4.09 12.55 33.18
N VAL A 451 5.03 11.60 33.10
CA VAL A 451 4.81 10.14 33.19
C VAL A 451 5.97 9.50 34.00
N PRO A 452 6.04 9.72 35.32
CA PRO A 452 7.13 9.23 36.18
C PRO A 452 7.14 7.72 36.42
N GLU A 453 6.05 7.02 36.08
CA GLU A 453 5.94 5.56 36.21
C GLU A 453 6.76 4.78 35.15
N ILE A 454 7.28 5.46 34.12
CA ILE A 454 8.13 4.87 33.07
C ILE A 454 9.52 5.51 33.17
N ARG A 455 10.57 4.70 33.29
CA ARG A 455 11.95 5.20 33.40
C ARG A 455 12.53 5.48 32.02
N TRP A 456 12.07 6.57 31.40
CA TRP A 456 12.33 6.93 30.00
C TRP A 456 13.80 6.92 29.59
N ARG A 457 14.74 7.39 30.43
CA ARG A 457 16.18 7.28 30.15
C ARG A 457 16.66 5.85 29.96
N GLU A 458 16.12 4.88 30.70
CA GLU A 458 16.51 3.46 30.57
C GLU A 458 15.92 2.82 29.31
N TYR A 459 14.77 3.31 28.84
CA TYR A 459 14.19 2.96 27.55
C TYR A 459 15.02 3.54 26.39
N LEU A 460 15.32 4.85 26.40
CA LEU A 460 16.03 5.53 25.32
C LEU A 460 17.51 5.08 25.22
N ASN A 461 18.23 5.01 26.33
CA ASN A 461 19.64 4.59 26.34
C ASN A 461 19.84 3.11 25.95
N ALA A 462 18.77 2.30 25.96
CA ALA A 462 18.81 0.91 25.50
C ALA A 462 18.81 0.76 23.97
N PHE A 463 18.52 1.84 23.22
CA PHE A 463 18.66 1.87 21.75
C PHE A 463 19.52 3.04 21.22
N LEU A 464 19.91 3.99 22.06
CA LEU A 464 20.86 5.07 21.74
C LEU A 464 22.20 4.92 22.52
N PRO A 465 22.91 3.77 22.44
CA PRO A 465 24.09 3.50 23.29
C PRO A 465 25.25 4.48 23.05
N ASP A 466 25.48 4.88 21.80
CA ASP A 466 26.55 5.83 21.42
C ASP A 466 26.08 7.30 21.42
N LEU A 467 24.79 7.55 21.69
CA LEU A 467 24.15 8.86 21.63
C LEU A 467 23.61 9.25 23.02
N MET A 468 24.47 9.87 23.83
CA MET A 468 24.14 10.36 25.18
C MET A 468 22.91 11.28 25.18
N VAL A 469 21.76 10.75 25.61
CA VAL A 469 20.50 11.49 25.70
C VAL A 469 20.48 12.35 26.96
N GLY A 470 20.46 13.68 26.77
CA GLY A 470 20.54 14.65 27.86
C GLY A 470 19.17 15.08 28.42
N ASP A 471 19.18 15.81 29.54
CA ASP A 471 17.98 16.37 30.19
C ASP A 471 17.08 17.18 29.25
N SER A 472 17.71 17.84 28.27
CA SER A 472 17.11 18.72 27.28
C SER A 472 16.82 18.05 25.93
N GLU A 473 16.81 16.71 25.85
CA GLU A 473 16.45 16.02 24.60
C GLU A 473 15.03 16.38 24.20
N ALA A 474 14.83 16.85 22.97
CA ALA A 474 13.51 17.19 22.46
C ALA A 474 12.79 15.93 21.96
N ILE A 475 11.59 15.67 22.49
CA ILE A 475 10.74 14.52 22.16
C ILE A 475 9.35 15.04 21.80
N VAL A 476 8.77 14.51 20.72
CA VAL A 476 7.36 14.72 20.35
C VAL A 476 6.54 13.50 20.76
N SER A 477 5.44 13.74 21.47
CA SER A 477 4.44 12.74 21.80
C SER A 477 3.14 13.01 21.05
N TYR A 478 2.54 11.96 20.48
CA TYR A 478 1.22 12.02 19.84
C TYR A 478 0.11 11.36 20.68
N ALA A 479 0.44 10.88 21.89
CA ALA A 479 -0.49 10.14 22.76
C ALA A 479 -0.19 10.32 24.26
N MET A 480 0.09 11.55 24.70
CA MET A 480 0.41 11.88 26.10
C MET A 480 -0.64 11.39 27.13
N SER A 481 -1.93 11.31 26.76
CA SER A 481 -2.97 10.72 27.61
C SER A 481 -2.84 9.19 27.75
N TYR A 482 -2.56 8.49 26.65
CA TYR A 482 -2.27 7.05 26.65
C TYR A 482 -1.04 6.73 27.51
N PHE A 483 0.06 7.49 27.39
CA PHE A 483 1.28 7.22 28.16
C PHE A 483 1.07 7.37 29.69
N LYS A 484 0.23 8.33 30.12
CA LYS A 484 -0.14 8.50 31.55
C LYS A 484 -0.95 7.32 32.09
N GLU A 485 -1.82 6.72 31.29
CA GLU A 485 -2.56 5.52 31.71
C GLU A 485 -1.73 4.23 31.53
N LEU A 486 -0.80 4.19 30.57
CA LEU A 486 0.15 3.11 30.38
C LEU A 486 1.08 2.98 31.59
N GLY A 487 1.62 4.09 32.10
CA GLY A 487 2.46 4.08 33.30
C GLY A 487 1.76 3.46 34.51
N LYS A 488 0.52 3.88 34.78
CA LYS A 488 -0.34 3.31 35.84
C LYS A 488 -0.68 1.84 35.58
N LEU A 489 -0.93 1.47 34.33
CA LEU A 489 -1.23 0.09 33.92
C LEU A 489 -0.02 -0.83 34.10
N LEU A 490 1.19 -0.38 33.78
CA LEU A 490 2.43 -1.11 34.03
C LEU A 490 2.67 -1.29 35.54
N MET A 491 2.52 -0.23 36.34
CA MET A 491 2.72 -0.27 37.80
C MET A 491 1.77 -1.23 38.55
N ARG A 492 0.59 -1.52 37.99
CA ARG A 492 -0.38 -2.49 38.57
C ARG A 492 -0.33 -3.89 37.95
N THR A 493 0.51 -4.12 36.93
CA THR A 493 0.57 -5.40 36.21
C THR A 493 1.80 -6.19 36.66
N GLU A 494 1.64 -7.50 36.88
CA GLU A 494 2.77 -8.39 37.11
C GLU A 494 3.79 -8.30 35.96
N ARG A 495 5.06 -8.00 36.28
CA ARG A 495 6.16 -7.93 35.29
C ARG A 495 6.26 -9.19 34.42
N ARG A 496 5.84 -10.35 34.95
CA ARG A 496 5.70 -11.62 34.22
C ARG A 496 4.71 -11.54 33.05
N VAL A 497 3.54 -10.92 33.25
CA VAL A 497 2.54 -10.69 32.20
C VAL A 497 3.04 -9.69 31.16
N VAL A 498 3.72 -8.62 31.60
CA VAL A 498 4.31 -7.61 30.68
C VAL A 498 5.43 -8.23 29.82
N GLN A 499 6.31 -9.03 30.40
CA GLN A 499 7.35 -9.80 29.69
C GLN A 499 6.73 -10.81 28.71
N ASN A 500 5.70 -11.55 29.14
CA ASN A 500 4.94 -12.47 28.28
C ASN A 500 4.32 -11.73 27.08
N TYR A 501 3.69 -10.58 27.30
CA TYR A 501 3.11 -9.75 26.24
C TYR A 501 4.16 -9.23 25.25
N ALA A 502 5.23 -8.61 25.75
CA ALA A 502 6.24 -7.97 24.90
C ALA A 502 6.93 -8.97 23.96
N LEU A 503 7.28 -10.15 24.49
CA LEU A 503 7.87 -11.22 23.68
C LEU A 503 6.84 -11.94 22.80
N TRP A 504 5.57 -12.04 23.22
CA TRP A 504 4.50 -12.51 22.34
C TRP A 504 4.34 -11.62 21.11
N ARG A 505 4.38 -10.28 21.26
CA ARG A 505 4.27 -9.36 20.11
C ARG A 505 5.41 -9.56 19.11
N LEU A 506 6.64 -9.79 19.59
CA LEU A 506 7.79 -10.17 18.74
C LEU A 506 7.58 -11.54 18.06
N ILE A 507 7.17 -12.57 18.81
CA ILE A 507 6.94 -13.92 18.26
C ILE A 507 5.86 -13.89 17.18
N MET A 508 4.76 -13.18 17.41
CA MET A 508 3.66 -13.03 16.46
C MET A 508 4.09 -12.45 15.11
N GLU A 509 5.07 -11.56 15.10
CA GLU A 509 5.66 -10.96 13.91
C GLU A 509 6.68 -11.90 13.22
N LEU A 510 7.41 -12.73 13.98
CA LEU A 510 8.42 -13.66 13.46
C LEU A 510 7.86 -15.01 12.98
N VAL A 511 6.66 -15.42 13.41
CA VAL A 511 5.98 -16.68 13.00
C VAL A 511 5.93 -16.91 11.47
N PRO A 512 5.67 -15.92 10.59
CA PRO A 512 5.70 -16.08 9.13
C PRO A 512 7.04 -16.57 8.52
N HIS A 513 8.09 -16.63 9.35
CA HIS A 513 9.44 -17.02 8.94
C HIS A 513 9.92 -18.35 9.56
N LEU A 514 9.06 -19.05 10.30
CA LEU A 514 9.31 -20.37 10.92
C LEU A 514 8.86 -21.55 10.03
N SER A 515 8.90 -22.78 10.57
CA SER A 515 8.44 -24.01 9.91
C SER A 515 6.94 -24.05 9.67
N GLU A 516 6.49 -25.03 8.86
CA GLU A 516 5.09 -25.18 8.46
C GLU A 516 4.12 -25.29 9.65
N ASP A 517 4.53 -25.87 10.78
CA ASP A 517 3.68 -26.07 11.98
C ASP A 517 3.23 -24.73 12.60
N TYR A 518 4.14 -23.74 12.62
CA TYR A 518 3.84 -22.39 13.08
C TYR A 518 2.96 -21.63 12.08
N LEU A 519 3.18 -21.86 10.77
CA LEU A 519 2.36 -21.28 9.71
C LEU A 519 0.92 -21.83 9.72
N GLU A 520 0.73 -23.11 10.08
CA GLU A 520 -0.61 -23.68 10.24
C GLU A 520 -1.39 -22.96 11.35
N LYS A 521 -0.79 -22.72 12.53
CA LYS A 521 -1.48 -22.04 13.64
C LYS A 521 -1.79 -20.57 13.32
N ARG A 522 -0.95 -19.92 12.51
CA ARG A 522 -1.26 -18.63 11.91
C ARG A 522 -2.42 -18.72 10.90
N ALA A 523 -2.46 -19.74 10.05
CA ALA A 523 -3.54 -19.93 9.07
C ALA A 523 -4.90 -20.18 9.75
N GLU A 524 -4.93 -21.00 10.81
CA GLU A 524 -6.12 -21.21 11.66
C GLU A 524 -6.66 -19.89 12.21
N PHE A 525 -5.78 -19.01 12.72
CA PHE A 525 -6.15 -17.69 13.23
C PHE A 525 -6.66 -16.74 12.14
N ARG A 526 -5.96 -16.66 11.00
CA ARG A 526 -6.38 -15.83 9.86
C ARG A 526 -7.71 -16.26 9.26
N ARG A 527 -8.03 -17.56 9.26
CA ARG A 527 -9.32 -18.08 8.81
C ARG A 527 -10.48 -17.53 9.63
N VAL A 528 -10.26 -17.33 10.94
CA VAL A 528 -11.25 -16.65 11.80
C VAL A 528 -11.25 -15.15 11.54
N LEU A 529 -10.08 -14.50 11.52
CA LEU A 529 -10.00 -13.04 11.51
C LEU A 529 -10.35 -12.38 10.15
N THR A 530 -10.04 -13.04 9.03
CA THR A 530 -10.16 -12.46 7.67
C THR A 530 -10.77 -13.42 6.65
N GLY A 531 -11.40 -14.53 7.09
CA GLY A 531 -12.06 -15.51 6.22
C GLY A 531 -11.14 -16.30 5.27
N VAL A 532 -9.82 -16.13 5.39
CA VAL A 532 -8.81 -16.71 4.50
C VAL A 532 -8.72 -18.22 4.70
N LEU A 533 -8.85 -19.01 3.63
CA LEU A 533 -8.94 -20.46 3.70
C LEU A 533 -7.57 -21.14 3.68
N SER A 534 -6.58 -20.58 2.96
CA SER A 534 -5.21 -21.09 2.85
C SER A 534 -4.17 -19.97 2.94
N GLU A 535 -2.90 -20.30 3.22
CA GLU A 535 -1.82 -19.31 3.20
C GLU A 535 -1.31 -19.06 1.78
N ARG A 536 -0.76 -17.86 1.54
CA ARG A 536 -0.22 -17.51 0.21
C ARG A 536 0.91 -18.46 -0.19
N ASN A 537 1.03 -18.77 -1.47
CA ASN A 537 2.16 -19.52 -2.03
C ASN A 537 3.51 -18.94 -1.56
N ARG A 538 4.45 -19.80 -1.12
CA ARG A 538 5.70 -19.36 -0.48
C ARG A 538 6.51 -18.37 -1.34
N TRP A 539 6.53 -18.56 -2.67
CA TRP A 539 7.21 -17.65 -3.58
C TRP A 539 6.65 -16.22 -3.54
N ASN A 540 5.33 -16.05 -3.39
CA ASN A 540 4.66 -14.74 -3.30
C ASN A 540 4.97 -14.08 -1.95
N GLN A 541 4.95 -14.85 -0.85
CA GLN A 541 5.42 -14.36 0.46
C GLN A 541 6.88 -13.88 0.38
N CYS A 542 7.76 -14.64 -0.25
CA CYS A 542 9.17 -14.29 -0.35
C CYS A 542 9.44 -13.07 -1.23
N ILE A 543 8.64 -12.81 -2.27
CA ILE A 543 8.73 -11.56 -3.05
C ILE A 543 8.20 -10.39 -2.23
N ASP A 544 7.06 -10.53 -1.56
CA ASP A 544 6.52 -9.50 -0.66
C ASP A 544 7.56 -9.10 0.40
N TYR A 545 8.23 -10.07 1.04
CA TYR A 545 9.31 -9.79 2.00
C TYR A 545 10.55 -9.17 1.34
N THR A 546 11.02 -9.67 0.19
CA THR A 546 12.20 -9.10 -0.49
C THR A 546 11.93 -7.69 -0.99
N ASN A 547 10.76 -7.42 -1.58
CA ASN A 547 10.38 -6.09 -2.03
C ASN A 547 10.19 -5.11 -0.86
N LYS A 548 9.52 -5.53 0.22
CA LYS A 548 9.29 -4.68 1.40
C LYS A 548 10.56 -4.34 2.19
N LYS A 549 11.63 -5.13 2.07
CA LYS A 549 12.89 -4.97 2.83
C LYS A 549 14.09 -4.53 1.99
N LEU A 550 14.06 -4.78 0.68
CA LEU A 550 15.11 -4.44 -0.29
C LEU A 550 14.48 -3.72 -1.50
N GLY A 551 13.45 -2.90 -1.28
CA GLY A 551 12.59 -2.37 -2.34
C GLY A 551 13.27 -1.44 -3.34
N MET A 552 14.38 -0.78 -2.98
CA MET A 552 15.18 -0.03 -3.95
C MET A 552 16.00 -0.98 -4.84
N ALA A 553 16.41 -2.15 -4.32
CA ALA A 553 17.06 -3.21 -5.11
C ALA A 553 16.09 -3.85 -6.10
N VAL A 554 14.94 -4.31 -5.60
CA VAL A 554 13.88 -4.93 -6.41
C VAL A 554 13.29 -3.92 -7.40
N GLY A 555 13.14 -2.67 -6.97
CA GLY A 555 12.76 -1.54 -7.83
C GLY A 555 13.74 -1.30 -8.97
N ALA A 556 15.05 -1.35 -8.73
CA ALA A 556 16.07 -1.21 -9.77
C ALA A 556 15.98 -2.32 -10.83
N MET A 557 15.76 -3.57 -10.40
CA MET A 557 15.52 -4.71 -11.30
C MET A 557 14.23 -4.50 -12.11
N PHE A 558 13.13 -4.09 -11.45
CA PHE A 558 11.84 -3.87 -12.08
C PHE A 558 11.88 -2.77 -13.16
N ILE A 559 12.42 -1.58 -12.85
CA ILE A 559 12.40 -0.45 -13.79
C ILE A 559 13.27 -0.69 -15.02
N ARG A 560 14.39 -1.42 -14.88
CA ARG A 560 15.33 -1.76 -15.96
C ARG A 560 14.62 -2.41 -17.15
N ASP A 561 13.68 -3.30 -16.85
CA ASP A 561 13.08 -4.19 -17.85
C ASP A 561 11.60 -3.87 -18.15
N ASN A 562 10.92 -3.08 -17.29
CA ASN A 562 9.47 -2.87 -17.37
C ASN A 562 9.02 -1.41 -17.47
N PHE A 563 9.89 -0.41 -17.24
CA PHE A 563 9.47 1.00 -17.19
C PHE A 563 10.00 1.84 -18.36
N ASN A 564 9.09 2.45 -19.13
CA ASN A 564 9.40 3.30 -20.28
C ASN A 564 9.42 4.79 -19.88
N GLN A 565 10.48 5.51 -20.24
CA GLN A 565 10.64 6.95 -20.00
C GLN A 565 9.48 7.80 -20.58
N GLU A 566 8.92 7.43 -21.74
CA GLU A 566 7.73 8.07 -22.34
C GLU A 566 6.52 8.05 -21.38
N SER A 567 6.40 7.00 -20.56
CA SER A 567 5.31 6.88 -19.57
C SER A 567 5.48 7.86 -18.39
N LYS A 568 6.72 8.21 -18.03
CA LYS A 568 7.02 9.25 -17.05
C LYS A 568 6.64 10.64 -17.57
N GLU A 569 6.92 10.91 -18.85
CA GLU A 569 6.63 12.18 -19.51
C GLU A 569 5.13 12.43 -19.66
N VAL A 570 4.35 11.42 -20.07
CA VAL A 570 2.88 11.53 -20.13
C VAL A 570 2.24 11.62 -18.73
N ALA A 571 2.82 10.98 -17.71
CA ALA A 571 2.36 11.13 -16.33
C ALA A 571 2.64 12.55 -15.78
N LEU A 572 3.78 13.16 -16.12
CA LEU A 572 4.10 14.56 -15.80
C LEU A 572 3.07 15.52 -16.40
N GLU A 573 2.74 15.40 -17.69
CA GLU A 573 1.71 16.24 -18.36
C GLU A 573 0.37 16.18 -17.61
N MET A 574 -0.04 14.97 -17.18
CA MET A 574 -1.27 14.77 -16.41
C MET A 574 -1.19 15.42 -15.02
N ILE A 575 -0.10 15.22 -14.28
CA ILE A 575 0.11 15.83 -12.93
C ILE A 575 0.08 17.36 -13.04
N HIS A 576 0.71 17.94 -14.06
CA HIS A 576 0.71 19.39 -14.28
C HIS A 576 -0.70 19.90 -14.60
N THR A 577 -1.43 19.20 -15.48
CA THR A 577 -2.82 19.56 -15.84
C THR A 577 -3.80 19.36 -14.67
N LEU A 578 -3.53 18.42 -13.75
CA LEU A 578 -4.28 18.20 -12.52
C LEU A 578 -4.00 19.26 -11.45
N ARG A 579 -2.72 19.62 -11.24
CA ARG A 579 -2.31 20.75 -10.37
C ARG A 579 -2.91 22.06 -10.87
N GLU A 580 -2.89 22.31 -12.19
CA GLU A 580 -3.63 23.40 -12.81
C GLU A 580 -5.13 23.35 -12.47
N ALA A 581 -5.80 22.21 -12.69
CA ALA A 581 -7.24 22.08 -12.45
C ALA A 581 -7.64 22.25 -10.97
N PHE A 582 -6.77 21.87 -10.03
CA PHE A 582 -6.95 22.20 -8.60
C PHE A 582 -6.84 23.70 -8.36
N ILE A 583 -5.82 24.36 -8.93
CA ILE A 583 -5.63 25.81 -8.79
C ILE A 583 -6.78 26.60 -9.43
N ASP A 584 -7.25 26.22 -10.62
CA ASP A 584 -8.45 26.80 -11.25
C ASP A 584 -9.68 26.64 -10.34
N THR A 585 -9.75 25.55 -9.56
CA THR A 585 -10.84 25.29 -8.63
C THR A 585 -10.74 26.11 -7.34
N LEU A 586 -9.52 26.51 -6.92
CA LEU A 586 -9.35 27.45 -5.82
C LEU A 586 -10.00 28.81 -6.14
N ASP A 587 -9.91 29.29 -7.38
CA ASP A 587 -10.51 30.58 -7.78
C ASP A 587 -12.05 30.59 -7.76
N GLU A 588 -12.68 29.41 -7.79
CA GLU A 588 -14.14 29.25 -7.75
C GLU A 588 -14.72 29.03 -6.35
N ILE A 589 -13.92 28.73 -5.32
CA ILE A 589 -14.45 28.43 -3.98
C ILE A 589 -14.81 29.69 -3.18
N GLU A 590 -16.09 30.07 -3.25
CA GLU A 590 -16.70 31.17 -2.47
C GLU A 590 -16.57 31.04 -0.94
N TRP A 591 -16.28 29.84 -0.42
CA TRP A 591 -16.25 29.56 1.02
C TRP A 591 -14.93 29.90 1.71
N MET A 592 -13.91 30.20 0.93
CA MET A 592 -12.58 30.62 1.37
C MET A 592 -12.39 32.10 1.04
N ASP A 593 -11.64 32.81 1.87
CA ASP A 593 -11.17 34.17 1.59
C ASP A 593 -9.97 34.20 0.62
N GLU A 594 -9.73 35.36 0.01
CA GLU A 594 -8.68 35.53 -1.00
C GLU A 594 -7.27 35.29 -0.46
N GLU A 595 -7.00 35.70 0.78
CA GLU A 595 -5.69 35.49 1.43
C GLU A 595 -5.42 33.99 1.61
N THR A 596 -6.39 33.24 2.12
CA THR A 596 -6.26 31.79 2.30
C THR A 596 -6.24 31.03 0.97
N ARG A 597 -6.98 31.50 -0.06
CA ARG A 597 -6.87 30.96 -1.44
C ARG A 597 -5.47 31.10 -2.00
N GLN A 598 -4.85 32.27 -1.85
CA GLN A 598 -3.50 32.53 -2.34
C GLN A 598 -2.47 31.63 -1.65
N VAL A 599 -2.55 31.43 -0.33
CA VAL A 599 -1.63 30.50 0.37
C VAL A 599 -1.90 29.03 -0.02
N ALA A 600 -3.15 28.66 -0.30
CA ALA A 600 -3.47 27.31 -0.81
C ALA A 600 -2.89 27.08 -2.22
N ARG A 601 -2.95 28.09 -3.10
CA ARG A 601 -2.30 28.10 -4.41
C ARG A 601 -0.78 27.95 -4.28
N GLU A 602 -0.15 28.67 -3.36
CA GLU A 602 1.29 28.56 -3.08
C GLU A 602 1.68 27.15 -2.59
N LYS A 603 0.87 26.52 -1.72
CA LYS A 603 1.10 25.12 -1.31
C LYS A 603 0.96 24.12 -2.46
N ALA A 604 -0.01 24.31 -3.36
CA ALA A 604 -0.21 23.45 -4.52
C ALA A 604 0.93 23.58 -5.55
N LEU A 605 1.44 24.79 -5.76
CA LEU A 605 2.59 25.07 -6.63
C LEU A 605 3.92 24.54 -6.04
N ALA A 606 4.06 24.54 -4.72
CA ALA A 606 5.23 23.99 -4.01
C ALA A 606 5.15 22.47 -3.76
N MET A 607 4.13 21.78 -4.26
CA MET A 607 3.94 20.35 -4.06
C MET A 607 4.88 19.54 -4.95
N ASN A 608 5.82 18.82 -4.34
CA ASN A 608 6.85 18.05 -5.05
C ASN A 608 6.26 16.78 -5.70
N GLU A 609 6.72 16.43 -6.89
CA GLU A 609 6.19 15.31 -7.68
C GLU A 609 7.22 14.18 -7.85
N ARG A 610 6.88 12.97 -7.41
CA ARG A 610 7.74 11.77 -7.47
C ARG A 610 7.10 10.70 -8.34
N ILE A 611 7.71 10.37 -9.48
CA ILE A 611 7.08 9.55 -10.53
C ILE A 611 8.02 8.44 -10.99
N GLY A 612 7.54 7.19 -10.94
CA GLY A 612 8.30 6.00 -11.30
C GLY A 612 9.25 5.57 -10.18
N TYR A 613 10.41 6.22 -10.09
CA TYR A 613 11.52 5.81 -9.23
C TYR A 613 12.46 6.98 -8.85
N PRO A 614 13.23 6.88 -7.73
CA PRO A 614 14.30 7.81 -7.41
C PRO A 614 15.53 7.62 -8.31
N GLU A 615 16.18 8.72 -8.69
CA GLU A 615 17.34 8.72 -9.60
C GLU A 615 18.57 7.98 -9.04
N MET A 616 18.61 7.62 -7.76
CA MET A 616 19.68 6.78 -7.21
C MET A 616 19.65 5.34 -7.78
N LEU A 617 18.51 4.86 -8.32
CA LEU A 617 18.42 3.52 -8.89
C LEU A 617 19.12 3.37 -10.25
N THR A 618 19.42 4.47 -10.95
CA THR A 618 20.24 4.48 -12.17
C THR A 618 21.75 4.55 -11.86
N GLN A 619 22.11 4.67 -10.57
CA GLN A 619 23.47 4.93 -10.07
C GLN A 619 23.91 3.80 -9.13
N PRO A 620 24.60 2.75 -9.64
CA PRO A 620 24.89 1.52 -8.88
C PRO A 620 25.62 1.74 -7.57
N ASP A 621 26.51 2.73 -7.49
CA ASP A 621 27.29 3.03 -6.28
C ASP A 621 26.38 3.55 -5.14
N LEU A 622 25.48 4.50 -5.42
CA LEU A 622 24.52 5.01 -4.44
C LEU A 622 23.52 3.93 -3.98
N LEU A 623 23.15 3.03 -4.89
CA LEU A 623 22.28 1.89 -4.59
C LEU A 623 23.01 0.77 -3.81
N ALA A 624 24.34 0.72 -3.86
CA ALA A 624 25.16 -0.14 -3.01
C ALA A 624 25.35 0.46 -1.61
N GLU A 625 25.57 1.78 -1.51
CA GLU A 625 25.70 2.52 -0.25
C GLU A 625 24.47 2.34 0.65
N GLU A 626 23.25 2.39 0.09
CA GLU A 626 21.99 2.19 0.83
C GLU A 626 21.97 0.89 1.65
N TYR A 627 22.54 -0.19 1.11
CA TYR A 627 22.51 -1.53 1.71
C TYR A 627 23.90 -2.02 2.16
N ALA A 628 24.90 -1.14 2.28
CA ALA A 628 26.30 -1.52 2.51
C ALA A 628 26.53 -2.34 3.80
N SER A 629 25.86 -2.00 4.90
CA SER A 629 25.96 -2.73 6.18
C SER A 629 25.13 -4.03 6.21
N LEU A 630 24.13 -4.17 5.35
CA LEU A 630 23.22 -5.32 5.34
C LEU A 630 23.86 -6.52 4.62
N ASN A 631 23.98 -7.64 5.35
CA ASN A 631 24.63 -8.86 4.90
C ASN A 631 23.74 -10.10 5.15
N PHE A 632 23.76 -11.02 4.18
CA PHE A 632 22.91 -12.21 4.16
C PHE A 632 23.69 -13.52 4.29
N THR A 633 22.99 -14.54 4.75
CA THR A 633 23.45 -15.92 4.99
C THR A 633 22.47 -16.91 4.37
N ASP A 634 22.76 -18.21 4.39
CA ASP A 634 21.79 -19.24 3.96
C ASP A 634 20.56 -19.35 4.90
N SER A 635 20.64 -18.80 6.11
CA SER A 635 19.58 -18.88 7.12
C SER A 635 18.59 -17.72 7.00
N HIS A 636 17.41 -17.99 6.42
CA HIS A 636 16.30 -17.02 6.32
C HIS A 636 15.98 -16.32 7.64
N PHE A 637 15.86 -17.08 8.74
CA PHE A 637 15.51 -16.50 10.03
C PHE A 637 16.61 -15.56 10.56
N GLN A 638 17.89 -15.89 10.35
CA GLN A 638 18.99 -14.98 10.67
C GLN A 638 18.96 -13.74 9.78
N ASN A 639 18.61 -13.88 8.50
CA ASN A 639 18.48 -12.77 7.56
C ASN A 639 17.38 -11.78 7.98
N ILE A 640 16.25 -12.28 8.49
CA ILE A 640 15.19 -11.43 9.09
C ILE A 640 15.71 -10.65 10.30
N LEU A 641 16.47 -11.30 11.20
CA LEU A 641 17.07 -10.60 12.35
C LEU A 641 18.16 -9.59 11.94
N ASN A 642 18.88 -9.84 10.84
CA ASN A 642 19.86 -8.91 10.27
C ASN A 642 19.15 -7.68 9.66
N ILE A 643 18.08 -7.89 8.88
CA ILE A 643 17.24 -6.82 8.32
C ILE A 643 16.67 -5.96 9.45
N LYS A 644 16.10 -6.57 10.49
CA LYS A 644 15.51 -5.86 11.62
C LYS A 644 16.51 -4.97 12.36
N ARG A 645 17.73 -5.45 12.57
CA ARG A 645 18.81 -4.64 13.17
C ARG A 645 19.22 -3.49 12.24
N TYR A 646 19.42 -3.77 10.96
CA TYR A 646 19.71 -2.75 9.95
C TYR A 646 18.63 -1.66 9.90
N GLU A 647 17.33 -2.01 9.95
CA GLU A 647 16.24 -1.03 9.95
C GLU A 647 16.22 -0.17 11.23
N ALA A 648 16.54 -0.75 12.39
CA ALA A 648 16.66 -0.01 13.64
C ALA A 648 17.84 0.97 13.60
N GLU A 649 19.04 0.49 13.26
CA GLU A 649 20.25 1.31 13.07
C GLU A 649 19.98 2.44 12.06
N TYR A 650 19.40 2.13 10.90
CA TYR A 650 19.06 3.07 9.83
C TYR A 650 18.00 4.10 10.25
N ASN A 651 17.01 3.73 11.09
CA ASN A 651 16.06 4.70 11.63
C ASN A 651 16.76 5.65 12.62
N LEU A 652 17.52 5.11 13.56
CA LEU A 652 18.12 5.86 14.66
C LEU A 652 19.28 6.76 14.19
N ASN A 653 20.04 6.34 13.17
CA ASN A 653 21.08 7.14 12.53
C ASN A 653 20.56 8.42 11.82
N LYS A 654 19.24 8.59 11.67
CA LYS A 654 18.65 9.88 11.25
C LYS A 654 18.73 10.95 12.33
N LEU A 655 18.90 10.58 13.60
CA LEU A 655 18.95 11.55 14.69
C LEU A 655 20.20 12.42 14.55
N ARG A 656 20.05 13.74 14.74
CA ARG A 656 21.06 14.78 14.46
C ARG A 656 21.41 14.99 12.98
N GLN A 657 20.90 14.18 12.06
CA GLN A 657 21.01 14.46 10.62
C GLN A 657 19.89 15.42 10.17
N PRO A 658 20.11 16.26 9.14
CA PRO A 658 19.04 16.99 8.48
C PRO A 658 18.07 16.03 7.77
N VAL A 659 16.85 16.48 7.53
CA VAL A 659 15.86 15.73 6.75
C VAL A 659 16.25 15.76 5.27
N SER A 660 16.52 14.59 4.69
CA SER A 660 16.82 14.46 3.26
C SER A 660 15.54 14.58 2.44
N LYS A 661 15.23 15.81 1.99
CA LYS A 661 14.00 16.10 1.22
C LYS A 661 13.98 15.44 -0.17
N ASP A 662 15.11 15.02 -0.72
CA ASP A 662 15.17 14.29 -1.99
C ASP A 662 14.83 12.80 -1.85
N LYS A 663 14.90 12.22 -0.64
CA LYS A 663 14.72 10.78 -0.44
C LYS A 663 13.26 10.36 -0.48
N TRP A 664 12.98 9.28 -1.21
CA TRP A 664 11.64 8.71 -1.34
C TRP A 664 11.25 7.90 -0.09
N SER A 665 9.97 7.93 0.26
CA SER A 665 9.36 7.20 1.38
C SER A 665 8.91 5.77 1.04
N THR A 666 8.78 5.45 -0.26
CA THR A 666 8.27 4.16 -0.78
C THR A 666 9.18 3.65 -1.90
N GLU A 667 9.24 2.34 -2.03
CA GLU A 667 9.90 1.63 -3.13
C GLU A 667 9.12 1.75 -4.47
N PRO A 668 9.78 1.62 -5.64
CA PRO A 668 9.14 1.77 -6.96
C PRO A 668 8.16 0.66 -7.33
N ALA A 669 8.40 -0.56 -6.87
CA ALA A 669 7.63 -1.74 -7.26
C ALA A 669 6.42 -1.95 -6.33
N VAL A 670 5.56 -0.93 -6.23
CA VAL A 670 4.35 -0.88 -5.38
C VAL A 670 3.14 -0.45 -6.21
N VAL A 671 2.00 -1.09 -5.98
CA VAL A 671 0.70 -0.75 -6.58
C VAL A 671 -0.09 0.11 -5.59
N ASN A 672 0.36 1.34 -5.39
CA ASN A 672 -0.33 2.36 -4.57
C ASN A 672 0.13 3.77 -4.99
N ALA A 673 -0.42 4.82 -4.38
CA ALA A 673 0.12 6.17 -4.38
C ALA A 673 0.11 6.75 -2.95
N PHE A 674 0.80 7.88 -2.72
CA PHE A 674 0.94 8.47 -1.38
C PHE A 674 1.16 9.99 -1.41
N TYR A 675 0.65 10.72 -0.41
CA TYR A 675 1.03 12.08 -0.03
C TYR A 675 1.86 12.09 1.27
N ASN A 676 2.91 12.93 1.33
CA ASN A 676 3.70 13.15 2.53
C ASN A 676 3.56 14.60 3.03
N PRO A 677 2.95 14.85 4.21
CA PRO A 677 2.75 16.21 4.73
C PRO A 677 4.06 16.92 5.09
N ASN A 678 5.08 16.22 5.60
CA ASN A 678 6.35 16.85 6.03
C ASN A 678 7.27 17.21 4.85
N MET A 679 7.08 16.58 3.69
CA MET A 679 7.80 16.90 2.45
C MET A 679 6.97 17.73 1.47
N ASN A 680 5.66 17.85 1.71
CA ASN A 680 4.66 18.31 0.75
C ASN A 680 4.84 17.64 -0.62
N ASP A 681 4.98 16.30 -0.64
CA ASP A 681 5.23 15.53 -1.86
C ASP A 681 4.12 14.52 -2.18
N ILE A 682 3.93 14.25 -3.47
CA ILE A 682 3.01 13.25 -4.02
C ILE A 682 3.80 12.19 -4.80
N VAL A 683 3.50 10.92 -4.56
CA VAL A 683 4.35 9.80 -4.97
C VAL A 683 3.57 8.73 -5.73
N PHE A 684 4.02 8.47 -6.96
CA PHE A 684 3.47 7.49 -7.89
C PHE A 684 4.56 6.49 -8.31
N PRO A 685 4.76 5.40 -7.53
CA PRO A 685 5.69 4.33 -7.87
C PRO A 685 5.46 3.73 -9.26
N ALA A 686 6.51 3.21 -9.90
CA ALA A 686 6.43 2.55 -11.20
C ALA A 686 5.40 1.40 -11.23
N GLY A 687 5.15 0.74 -10.09
CA GLY A 687 4.21 -0.38 -9.98
C GLY A 687 2.73 -0.01 -10.23
N ILE A 688 2.26 1.21 -9.91
CA ILE A 688 0.89 1.64 -10.22
C ILE A 688 0.74 2.21 -11.64
N LEU A 689 1.85 2.58 -12.30
CA LEU A 689 1.87 3.14 -13.65
C LEU A 689 1.77 2.04 -14.74
N GLN A 690 0.82 1.13 -14.55
CA GLN A 690 0.61 -0.08 -15.35
C GLN A 690 -0.85 -0.19 -15.85
N PRO A 691 -1.12 -1.03 -16.88
CA PRO A 691 -2.48 -1.30 -17.36
C PRO A 691 -3.47 -1.66 -16.24
N LEU A 692 -4.76 -1.43 -16.51
CA LEU A 692 -5.87 -1.25 -15.53
C LEU A 692 -5.94 0.18 -14.97
N PHE A 693 -4.82 0.79 -14.56
CA PHE A 693 -4.81 2.18 -14.04
C PHE A 693 -4.30 3.19 -15.08
N TYR A 694 -3.34 2.79 -15.91
CA TYR A 694 -2.65 3.68 -16.84
C TYR A 694 -2.04 2.95 -18.06
N SER A 695 -2.02 3.60 -19.23
CA SER A 695 -0.87 3.47 -20.16
C SER A 695 -0.80 4.68 -21.08
N SER A 696 0.40 5.06 -21.55
CA SER A 696 0.62 6.24 -22.42
C SER A 696 -0.33 6.30 -23.63
N GLN A 697 -0.69 5.12 -24.15
CA GLN A 697 -1.54 4.86 -25.32
C GLN A 697 -2.94 4.29 -24.98
N PHE A 698 -3.47 4.53 -23.78
CA PHE A 698 -4.93 4.52 -23.55
C PHE A 698 -5.54 5.87 -23.97
N PRO A 699 -6.85 5.90 -24.33
CA PRO A 699 -7.60 7.15 -24.43
C PRO A 699 -7.44 7.97 -23.13
N LYS A 700 -7.25 9.28 -23.25
CA LYS A 700 -7.03 10.18 -22.11
C LYS A 700 -8.21 10.17 -21.15
N SER A 701 -9.43 9.99 -21.65
CA SER A 701 -10.63 9.74 -20.82
C SER A 701 -10.44 8.58 -19.81
N LEU A 702 -9.85 7.46 -20.23
CA LEU A 702 -9.56 6.33 -19.33
C LEU A 702 -8.40 6.65 -18.39
N ASN A 703 -7.30 7.23 -18.89
CA ASN A 703 -6.14 7.60 -18.06
C ASN A 703 -6.51 8.61 -16.97
N TYR A 704 -7.27 9.66 -17.31
CA TYR A 704 -7.74 10.64 -16.32
C TYR A 704 -8.75 10.02 -15.35
N GLY A 705 -9.63 9.11 -15.79
CA GLY A 705 -10.56 8.39 -14.90
C GLY A 705 -9.89 7.34 -14.01
N GLY A 706 -8.75 6.79 -14.42
CA GLY A 706 -7.89 5.89 -13.65
C GLY A 706 -6.85 6.66 -12.84
N ILE A 707 -5.58 6.60 -13.26
CA ILE A 707 -4.45 7.24 -12.55
C ILE A 707 -4.65 8.76 -12.33
N GLY A 708 -5.39 9.46 -13.19
CA GLY A 708 -5.67 10.88 -12.99
C GLY A 708 -6.51 11.18 -11.75
N VAL A 709 -7.46 10.30 -11.38
CA VAL A 709 -8.19 10.42 -10.12
C VAL A 709 -7.28 10.11 -8.93
N VAL A 710 -6.40 9.11 -9.05
CA VAL A 710 -5.39 8.80 -8.03
C VAL A 710 -4.44 9.99 -7.81
N ILE A 711 -3.95 10.63 -8.87
CA ILE A 711 -3.12 11.84 -8.77
C ILE A 711 -3.89 12.99 -8.09
N GLY A 712 -5.16 13.21 -8.47
CA GLY A 712 -6.01 14.21 -7.83
C GLY A 712 -6.31 13.89 -6.35
N HIS A 713 -6.36 12.61 -5.98
CA HIS A 713 -6.53 12.14 -4.60
C HIS A 713 -5.31 12.54 -3.75
N GLU A 714 -4.08 12.23 -4.20
CA GLU A 714 -2.85 12.64 -3.50
C GLU A 714 -2.68 14.17 -3.43
N ILE A 715 -3.03 14.90 -4.50
CA ILE A 715 -3.06 16.39 -4.46
C ILE A 715 -4.04 16.87 -3.39
N THR A 716 -5.21 16.23 -3.27
CA THR A 716 -6.24 16.62 -2.30
C THR A 716 -5.85 16.29 -0.86
N HIS A 717 -5.08 15.23 -0.60
CA HIS A 717 -4.51 14.97 0.73
C HIS A 717 -3.70 16.14 1.27
N GLY A 718 -3.04 16.93 0.40
CA GLY A 718 -2.39 18.19 0.79
C GLY A 718 -3.32 19.23 1.44
N PHE A 719 -4.64 19.05 1.32
CA PHE A 719 -5.70 19.96 1.76
C PHE A 719 -6.86 19.23 2.47
N ASP A 720 -6.70 17.98 2.86
CA ASP A 720 -7.70 17.27 3.69
C ASP A 720 -7.70 17.76 5.15
N ASP A 721 -8.46 17.10 6.03
CA ASP A 721 -8.56 17.50 7.43
C ASP A 721 -7.23 17.44 8.21
N LYS A 722 -6.31 16.54 7.84
CA LYS A 722 -4.94 16.39 8.36
C LYS A 722 -3.97 17.28 7.57
N GLY A 723 -3.86 17.12 6.24
CA GLY A 723 -2.85 17.76 5.40
C GLY A 723 -2.97 19.29 5.29
N ARG A 724 -4.17 19.88 5.40
CA ARG A 724 -4.34 21.35 5.50
C ARG A 724 -3.58 21.98 6.67
N GLN A 725 -3.21 21.19 7.69
CA GLN A 725 -2.54 21.68 8.90
C GLN A 725 -1.06 21.97 8.66
N PHE A 726 -0.50 21.51 7.54
CA PHE A 726 0.89 21.69 7.14
C PHE A 726 1.00 22.75 6.06
N ASP A 727 1.99 23.64 6.16
CA ASP A 727 2.27 24.67 5.16
C ASP A 727 3.04 24.13 3.93
N LYS A 728 3.34 25.02 2.97
CA LYS A 728 3.98 24.67 1.69
C LYS A 728 5.35 24.00 1.83
N ASP A 729 6.05 24.25 2.93
CA ASP A 729 7.39 23.73 3.20
C ASP A 729 7.33 22.44 4.05
N GLY A 730 6.13 22.02 4.44
CA GLY A 730 5.86 20.81 5.21
C GLY A 730 5.78 21.00 6.72
N ASN A 731 5.50 22.21 7.22
CA ASN A 731 5.47 22.50 8.66
C ASN A 731 4.05 22.69 9.21
N LEU A 732 3.73 22.00 10.30
CA LEU A 732 2.49 22.05 11.07
C LEU A 732 2.26 23.47 11.64
N LYS A 733 1.33 24.19 11.03
CA LYS A 733 1.15 25.64 11.19
C LYS A 733 -0.26 26.04 10.80
N GLN A 734 -0.93 26.84 11.62
CA GLN A 734 -2.22 27.41 11.21
C GLN A 734 -1.97 28.54 10.19
N TRP A 735 -2.15 28.24 8.90
CA TRP A 735 -2.12 29.20 7.80
C TRP A 735 -3.51 29.59 7.27
N TRP A 736 -4.59 29.12 7.92
CA TRP A 736 -5.97 29.53 7.64
C TRP A 736 -6.51 30.40 8.78
N ASN A 737 -7.33 31.40 8.44
CA ASN A 737 -8.09 32.12 9.47
C ASN A 737 -9.26 31.27 10.01
N ASN A 738 -9.81 31.69 11.15
CA ASN A 738 -10.84 30.94 11.85
C ASN A 738 -12.17 30.85 11.10
N ALA A 739 -12.50 31.77 10.18
CA ALA A 739 -13.73 31.72 9.40
C ALA A 739 -13.66 30.59 8.36
N THR A 740 -12.56 30.51 7.60
CA THR A 740 -12.32 29.45 6.62
C THR A 740 -12.19 28.07 7.28
N ILE A 741 -11.60 27.96 8.48
CA ILE A 741 -11.60 26.70 9.27
C ILE A 741 -13.02 26.24 9.61
N GLN A 742 -13.93 27.16 9.97
CA GLN A 742 -15.33 26.80 10.25
C GLN A 742 -16.11 26.48 8.97
N ALA A 743 -15.88 27.22 7.87
CA ALA A 743 -16.51 26.97 6.58
C ALA A 743 -16.09 25.62 5.95
N PHE A 744 -14.85 25.19 6.21
CA PHE A 744 -14.35 23.84 5.90
C PHE A 744 -15.02 22.78 6.78
N ARG A 745 -15.03 22.95 8.11
CA ARG A 745 -15.67 22.00 9.05
C ARG A 745 -17.15 21.78 8.74
N GLN A 746 -17.87 22.81 8.30
CA GLN A 746 -19.26 22.70 7.83
C GLN A 746 -19.40 21.84 6.56
N ARG A 747 -18.38 21.81 5.69
CA ARG A 747 -18.36 21.02 4.45
C ARG A 747 -17.88 19.59 4.67
N THR A 748 -16.86 19.38 5.51
CA THR A 748 -16.45 18.03 5.90
C THR A 748 -17.53 17.34 6.73
N GLN A 749 -18.32 18.06 7.52
CA GLN A 749 -19.51 17.49 8.16
C GLN A 749 -20.52 16.95 7.14
N CYS A 750 -20.67 17.56 5.96
CA CYS A 750 -21.51 16.99 4.89
C CYS A 750 -21.00 15.61 4.44
N ILE A 751 -19.68 15.47 4.27
CA ILE A 751 -19.03 14.19 3.91
C ILE A 751 -19.18 13.17 5.06
N ILE A 752 -18.98 13.58 6.31
CA ILE A 752 -19.18 12.72 7.49
C ILE A 752 -20.63 12.23 7.55
N ASP A 753 -21.61 13.14 7.41
CA ASP A 753 -23.03 12.82 7.39
C ASP A 753 -23.36 11.85 6.25
N GLN A 754 -22.95 12.17 5.02
CA GLN A 754 -23.24 11.35 3.84
C GLN A 754 -22.71 9.93 4.00
N TYR A 755 -21.43 9.78 4.34
CA TYR A 755 -20.82 8.46 4.41
C TYR A 755 -21.27 7.66 5.63
N SER A 756 -21.66 8.31 6.73
CA SER A 756 -22.26 7.62 7.88
C SER A 756 -23.68 7.11 7.63
N ASN A 757 -24.31 7.47 6.51
CA ASN A 757 -25.59 6.91 6.05
C ASN A 757 -25.42 5.75 5.05
N TYR A 758 -24.19 5.37 4.68
CA TYR A 758 -23.94 4.15 3.92
C TYR A 758 -23.76 2.95 4.86
N GLU A 759 -24.40 1.84 4.52
CA GLU A 759 -24.18 0.53 5.13
C GLU A 759 -23.46 -0.38 4.12
N LEU A 760 -22.77 -1.41 4.61
CA LEU A 760 -22.13 -2.43 3.77
C LEU A 760 -22.95 -3.73 3.80
N ASP A 761 -23.61 -4.04 2.69
CA ASP A 761 -24.57 -5.15 2.53
C ASP A 761 -24.06 -6.50 3.06
N ASP A 762 -22.77 -6.81 2.86
CA ASP A 762 -22.13 -8.07 3.27
C ASP A 762 -22.19 -8.33 4.80
N VAL A 763 -22.39 -7.28 5.60
CA VAL A 763 -22.36 -7.33 7.08
C VAL A 763 -23.46 -6.53 7.77
N GLY A 764 -24.23 -5.69 7.07
CA GLY A 764 -25.33 -4.91 7.63
C GLY A 764 -24.88 -3.90 8.70
N LEU A 765 -23.77 -3.21 8.46
CA LEU A 765 -23.19 -2.23 9.39
C LEU A 765 -22.88 -0.90 8.68
N PRO A 766 -23.09 0.25 9.35
CA PRO A 766 -22.79 1.57 8.80
C PRO A 766 -21.28 1.86 8.75
N ILE A 767 -20.87 2.64 7.76
CA ILE A 767 -19.50 3.17 7.64
C ILE A 767 -19.29 4.28 8.69
N ASN A 768 -18.11 4.33 9.30
CA ASN A 768 -17.73 5.41 10.21
C ASN A 768 -17.22 6.62 9.41
N GLY A 769 -18.14 7.47 8.92
CA GLY A 769 -17.82 8.61 8.07
C GLY A 769 -16.85 9.64 8.67
N ARG A 770 -16.62 9.62 10.00
CA ARG A 770 -15.60 10.43 10.69
C ARG A 770 -14.21 9.80 10.61
N MET A 771 -14.11 8.48 10.82
CA MET A 771 -12.85 7.73 10.65
C MET A 771 -12.37 7.81 9.20
N THR A 772 -13.29 7.81 8.24
CA THR A 772 -12.96 7.83 6.80
C THR A 772 -12.95 9.22 6.18
N GLN A 773 -12.98 10.29 6.96
CA GLN A 773 -13.27 11.63 6.43
C GLN A 773 -12.21 12.14 5.43
N GLY A 774 -10.92 11.94 5.71
CA GLY A 774 -9.81 12.40 4.85
C GLY A 774 -9.82 11.72 3.48
N GLU A 775 -9.86 10.38 3.47
CA GLU A 775 -9.99 9.57 2.27
C GLU A 775 -11.21 9.95 1.42
N ASN A 776 -12.34 10.20 2.08
CA ASN A 776 -13.57 10.60 1.42
C ASN A 776 -13.47 12.03 0.84
N ILE A 777 -12.78 12.96 1.51
CA ILE A 777 -12.48 14.30 0.97
C ILE A 777 -11.57 14.18 -0.25
N ALA A 778 -10.53 13.35 -0.16
CA ALA A 778 -9.56 13.12 -1.22
C ALA A 778 -10.17 12.45 -2.46
N ASP A 779 -11.06 11.46 -2.29
CA ASP A 779 -11.83 10.86 -3.38
C ASP A 779 -12.72 11.88 -4.11
N ASN A 780 -13.43 12.72 -3.36
CA ASN A 780 -14.33 13.72 -3.94
C ASN A 780 -13.56 14.83 -4.67
N GLY A 781 -12.46 15.32 -4.08
CA GLY A 781 -11.58 16.31 -4.71
C GLY A 781 -10.90 15.75 -5.94
N GLY A 782 -10.29 14.56 -5.84
CA GLY A 782 -9.56 13.92 -6.92
C GLY A 782 -10.41 13.61 -8.14
N LEU A 783 -11.62 13.09 -7.95
CA LEU A 783 -12.57 12.86 -9.05
C LEU A 783 -12.92 14.15 -9.79
N LYS A 784 -13.25 15.22 -9.04
CA LYS A 784 -13.61 16.54 -9.58
C LYS A 784 -12.44 17.17 -10.35
N GLN A 785 -11.23 17.14 -9.78
CA GLN A 785 -10.01 17.64 -10.40
C GLN A 785 -9.68 16.88 -11.68
N ALA A 786 -9.78 15.54 -11.66
CA ALA A 786 -9.49 14.72 -12.82
C ALA A 786 -10.46 14.91 -13.98
N TYR A 787 -11.76 15.10 -13.69
CA TYR A 787 -12.73 15.43 -14.73
C TYR A 787 -12.45 16.82 -15.33
N ARG A 788 -12.14 17.81 -14.49
CA ARG A 788 -11.76 19.17 -14.93
C ARG A 788 -10.49 19.15 -15.78
N ALA A 789 -9.44 18.44 -15.34
CA ALA A 789 -8.19 18.25 -16.07
C ALA A 789 -8.41 17.53 -17.41
N TYR A 790 -9.24 16.49 -17.45
CA TYR A 790 -9.63 15.82 -18.69
C TYR A 790 -10.32 16.78 -19.67
N ARG A 791 -11.34 17.53 -19.23
CA ARG A 791 -12.03 18.51 -20.10
C ARG A 791 -11.11 19.67 -20.51
N LYS A 792 -10.12 20.05 -19.69
CA LYS A 792 -9.07 21.02 -20.04
C LYS A 792 -8.12 20.47 -21.11
N TRP A 793 -7.74 19.19 -21.03
CA TRP A 793 -6.97 18.49 -22.05
C TRP A 793 -7.74 18.38 -23.38
N VAL A 794 -9.04 18.05 -23.35
CA VAL A 794 -9.91 18.06 -24.55
C VAL A 794 -10.02 19.48 -25.14
N GLY A 795 -10.08 20.52 -24.31
CA GLY A 795 -10.05 21.91 -24.77
C GLY A 795 -8.74 22.31 -25.49
N ARG A 796 -7.64 21.60 -25.23
CA ARG A 796 -6.33 21.79 -25.89
C ARG A 796 -6.17 20.94 -27.16
N HIS A 797 -6.72 19.72 -27.18
CA HIS A 797 -6.40 18.70 -28.19
C HIS A 797 -7.58 18.24 -29.07
N GLY A 798 -8.82 18.57 -28.70
CA GLY A 798 -10.05 18.03 -29.30
C GLY A 798 -10.56 16.77 -28.62
N GLU A 799 -11.73 16.30 -29.04
CA GLU A 799 -12.31 15.03 -28.58
C GLU A 799 -11.61 13.82 -29.24
N GLU A 800 -11.43 12.75 -28.49
CA GLU A 800 -10.87 11.49 -28.98
C GLU A 800 -11.88 10.70 -29.85
N PRO A 801 -11.43 9.78 -30.73
CA PRO A 801 -12.31 8.85 -31.42
C PRO A 801 -12.91 7.79 -30.46
N LEU A 802 -14.24 7.65 -30.49
CA LEU A 802 -14.98 6.72 -29.64
C LEU A 802 -14.46 5.28 -29.71
N LEU A 803 -14.50 4.56 -28.58
CA LEU A 803 -14.06 3.18 -28.49
C LEU A 803 -14.98 2.22 -29.31
N PRO A 804 -14.41 1.34 -30.14
CA PRO A 804 -15.19 0.46 -31.00
C PRO A 804 -16.00 -0.55 -30.17
N GLY A 805 -17.30 -0.66 -30.46
CA GLY A 805 -18.21 -1.56 -29.74
C GLY A 805 -18.81 -0.98 -28.45
N LEU A 806 -18.36 0.19 -27.98
CA LEU A 806 -18.94 0.92 -26.86
C LEU A 806 -19.72 2.13 -27.37
N ASN A 807 -21.05 2.13 -27.19
CA ASN A 807 -21.90 3.29 -27.46
C ASN A 807 -21.94 4.24 -26.24
N LEU A 808 -20.75 4.69 -25.80
CA LEU A 808 -20.55 5.63 -24.69
C LEU A 808 -19.69 6.81 -25.16
N SER A 809 -19.97 8.01 -24.64
CA SER A 809 -19.10 9.18 -24.84
C SER A 809 -17.83 9.08 -24.00
N HIS A 810 -16.80 9.86 -24.32
CA HIS A 810 -15.58 9.88 -23.51
C HIS A 810 -15.79 10.43 -22.08
N ASP A 811 -16.77 11.31 -21.87
CA ASP A 811 -17.20 11.72 -20.52
C ASP A 811 -17.80 10.54 -19.74
N GLN A 812 -18.61 9.70 -20.40
CA GLN A 812 -19.17 8.48 -19.79
C GLN A 812 -18.08 7.43 -19.50
N LEU A 813 -17.11 7.29 -20.41
CA LEU A 813 -15.96 6.38 -20.27
C LEU A 813 -15.03 6.79 -19.12
N PHE A 814 -14.84 8.09 -18.87
CA PHE A 814 -14.09 8.59 -17.70
C PHE A 814 -14.70 8.06 -16.39
N PHE A 815 -16.00 8.27 -16.17
CA PHE A 815 -16.67 7.82 -14.93
C PHE A 815 -16.77 6.30 -14.85
N LEU A 816 -16.92 5.61 -15.99
CA LEU A 816 -16.88 4.14 -16.04
C LEU A 816 -15.52 3.59 -15.60
N ASN A 817 -14.41 4.15 -16.12
CA ASN A 817 -13.07 3.69 -15.76
C ASN A 817 -12.77 3.97 -14.28
N TYR A 818 -13.19 5.13 -13.78
CA TYR A 818 -13.11 5.47 -12.36
C TYR A 818 -13.85 4.46 -11.48
N ALA A 819 -15.07 4.05 -11.85
CA ALA A 819 -15.77 3.02 -11.10
C ALA A 819 -15.07 1.65 -11.21
N GLN A 820 -14.44 1.34 -12.35
CA GLN A 820 -13.80 0.05 -12.59
C GLN A 820 -12.43 -0.14 -11.92
N ILE A 821 -11.69 0.92 -11.57
CA ILE A 821 -10.52 0.78 -10.69
C ILE A 821 -10.90 0.34 -9.26
N TRP A 822 -12.16 0.50 -8.87
CA TRP A 822 -12.69 0.04 -7.57
C TRP A 822 -13.49 -1.27 -7.66
N CYS A 823 -13.61 -1.93 -8.82
CA CYS A 823 -14.25 -3.24 -8.92
C CYS A 823 -13.60 -4.24 -7.96
N GLY A 824 -14.41 -4.91 -7.15
CA GLY A 824 -13.92 -5.80 -6.12
C GLY A 824 -15.01 -6.44 -5.27
N THR A 825 -14.63 -7.51 -4.57
CA THR A 825 -15.44 -8.23 -3.57
C THR A 825 -14.59 -8.59 -2.36
N MET A 826 -15.22 -8.78 -1.20
CA MET A 826 -14.54 -9.14 0.05
C MET A 826 -15.32 -10.16 0.87
N ARG A 827 -14.65 -10.90 1.75
CA ARG A 827 -15.29 -11.84 2.68
C ARG A 827 -15.95 -11.05 3.82
N PRO A 828 -17.03 -11.55 4.46
CA PRO A 828 -17.69 -10.85 5.56
C PRO A 828 -16.75 -10.50 6.73
N GLU A 829 -15.74 -11.33 7.01
CA GLU A 829 -14.71 -11.01 8.02
C GLU A 829 -13.81 -9.83 7.61
N ASP A 830 -13.51 -9.69 6.31
CA ASP A 830 -12.69 -8.61 5.77
C ASP A 830 -13.48 -7.28 5.72
N ALA A 831 -14.75 -7.34 5.33
CA ALA A 831 -15.73 -6.26 5.45
C ALA A 831 -15.84 -5.75 6.90
N LEU A 832 -16.02 -6.68 7.85
CA LEU A 832 -16.08 -6.37 9.28
C LEU A 832 -14.78 -5.74 9.81
N SER A 833 -13.62 -6.19 9.33
CA SER A 833 -12.35 -5.56 9.69
C SER A 833 -12.22 -4.15 9.12
N LYS A 834 -12.59 -3.93 7.86
CA LYS A 834 -12.54 -2.61 7.23
C LYS A 834 -13.42 -1.59 7.98
N ILE A 835 -14.64 -1.96 8.38
CA ILE A 835 -15.51 -1.11 9.21
C ILE A 835 -14.91 -0.82 10.60
N ARG A 836 -14.15 -1.75 11.18
CA ARG A 836 -13.54 -1.61 12.52
C ARG A 836 -12.21 -0.83 12.54
N SER A 837 -11.46 -0.78 11.44
CA SER A 837 -10.08 -0.24 11.45
C SER A 837 -9.55 0.40 10.15
N SER A 838 -10.34 0.52 9.08
CA SER A 838 -9.89 1.17 7.84
C SER A 838 -10.20 2.67 7.83
N VAL A 839 -9.20 3.51 7.55
CA VAL A 839 -9.43 4.92 7.19
C VAL A 839 -10.06 5.06 5.79
N HIS A 840 -9.88 4.08 4.90
CA HIS A 840 -10.54 4.08 3.60
C HIS A 840 -11.96 3.52 3.69
N SER A 841 -12.92 4.19 3.05
CA SER A 841 -14.22 3.60 2.71
C SER A 841 -14.05 2.35 1.84
N PRO A 842 -14.95 1.34 1.90
CA PRO A 842 -14.95 0.20 0.99
C PRO A 842 -15.10 0.62 -0.48
N GLY A 843 -14.53 -0.13 -1.42
CA GLY A 843 -14.56 0.15 -2.87
C GLY A 843 -15.94 0.56 -3.44
N PRO A 844 -17.04 -0.16 -3.14
CA PRO A 844 -18.38 0.26 -3.58
C PRO A 844 -18.74 1.68 -3.12
N ILE A 845 -18.40 2.01 -1.87
CA ILE A 845 -18.69 3.31 -1.26
C ILE A 845 -17.77 4.42 -1.81
N ARG A 846 -16.51 4.09 -2.14
CA ARG A 846 -15.60 4.99 -2.88
C ARG A 846 -16.11 5.31 -4.30
N VAL A 847 -16.98 4.47 -4.90
CA VAL A 847 -17.67 4.78 -6.16
C VAL A 847 -18.95 5.57 -5.93
N LEU A 848 -19.83 5.10 -5.03
CA LEU A 848 -21.16 5.68 -4.83
C LEU A 848 -21.11 7.11 -4.26
N GLY A 849 -20.25 7.37 -3.28
CA GLY A 849 -20.13 8.68 -2.62
C GLY A 849 -19.76 9.83 -3.57
N PRO A 850 -18.61 9.76 -4.26
CA PRO A 850 -18.11 10.84 -5.12
C PRO A 850 -18.94 11.06 -6.38
N LEU A 851 -19.44 9.99 -7.02
CA LEU A 851 -20.33 10.13 -8.19
C LEU A 851 -21.66 10.77 -7.81
N SER A 852 -22.24 10.40 -6.65
CA SER A 852 -23.44 11.06 -6.13
C SER A 852 -23.23 12.54 -5.87
N ASN A 853 -21.99 12.96 -5.54
CA ASN A 853 -21.65 14.37 -5.33
C ASN A 853 -21.30 15.15 -6.61
N SER A 854 -20.97 14.50 -7.72
CA SER A 854 -20.68 15.17 -8.99
C SER A 854 -21.97 15.57 -9.74
N PRO A 855 -22.12 16.84 -10.17
CA PRO A 855 -23.11 17.23 -11.16
C PRO A 855 -22.76 16.75 -12.59
N GLU A 856 -21.46 16.62 -12.88
CA GLU A 856 -20.94 16.25 -14.20
C GLU A 856 -21.23 14.78 -14.53
N PHE A 857 -21.07 13.88 -13.55
CA PHE A 857 -21.50 12.49 -13.65
C PHE A 857 -23.00 12.39 -13.97
N ALA A 858 -23.83 13.07 -13.17
CA ALA A 858 -25.27 13.05 -13.34
C ALA A 858 -25.71 13.62 -14.71
N LYS A 859 -24.96 14.60 -15.25
CA LYS A 859 -25.14 15.09 -16.62
C LYS A 859 -24.70 14.06 -17.67
N ALA A 860 -23.54 13.43 -17.50
CA ALA A 860 -23.00 12.44 -18.45
C ALA A 860 -23.90 11.20 -18.61
N TYR A 861 -24.54 10.76 -17.52
CA TYR A 861 -25.50 9.65 -17.52
C TYR A 861 -26.98 10.08 -17.55
N SER A 862 -27.27 11.39 -17.65
CA SER A 862 -28.63 11.96 -17.70
C SER A 862 -29.52 11.56 -16.52
N CYS A 863 -28.95 11.42 -15.33
CA CYS A 863 -29.64 10.91 -14.14
C CYS A 863 -30.70 11.88 -13.61
N PRO A 864 -31.96 11.43 -13.42
CA PRO A 864 -33.02 12.26 -12.85
C PRO A 864 -32.65 12.81 -11.47
N LEU A 865 -32.95 14.09 -11.21
CA LEU A 865 -32.75 14.70 -9.90
C LEU A 865 -33.60 13.96 -8.85
N GLY A 866 -32.96 13.51 -7.77
CA GLY A 866 -33.58 12.68 -6.74
C GLY A 866 -33.43 11.17 -6.95
N SER A 867 -32.75 10.70 -8.02
CA SER A 867 -32.26 9.32 -8.06
C SER A 867 -31.12 9.12 -7.04
N PRO A 868 -30.82 7.87 -6.60
CA PRO A 868 -29.77 7.61 -5.63
C PRO A 868 -28.41 8.21 -6.02
N MET A 869 -28.04 8.10 -7.31
CA MET A 869 -26.79 8.66 -7.85
C MET A 869 -26.89 10.15 -8.25
N ASN A 870 -28.04 10.80 -8.04
CA ASN A 870 -28.20 12.25 -8.24
C ASN A 870 -29.06 12.90 -7.13
N PRO A 871 -28.60 12.87 -5.87
CA PRO A 871 -29.33 13.42 -4.73
C PRO A 871 -29.46 14.95 -4.81
N HIS A 872 -30.52 15.48 -4.20
CA HIS A 872 -30.76 16.93 -4.09
C HIS A 872 -29.68 17.69 -3.30
N LYS A 873 -29.08 17.04 -2.30
CA LYS A 873 -27.95 17.56 -1.51
C LYS A 873 -26.68 16.83 -1.95
N LYS A 874 -25.79 17.54 -2.62
CA LYS A 874 -24.43 17.08 -2.98
C LYS A 874 -23.43 17.74 -2.03
N CYS A 875 -22.43 17.01 -1.56
CA CYS A 875 -21.35 17.53 -0.73
C CYS A 875 -20.15 17.93 -1.60
N SER A 876 -19.53 19.07 -1.30
CA SER A 876 -18.26 19.50 -1.90
C SER A 876 -17.46 20.28 -0.85
N VAL A 877 -16.16 19.99 -0.83
CA VAL A 877 -15.16 20.69 -0.02
C VAL A 877 -14.25 21.42 -0.99
N TRP A 878 -13.51 20.62 -1.78
CA TRP A 878 -12.74 21.03 -2.93
C TRP A 878 -13.53 20.93 -4.23
#